data_AF-A0A9D6MND0-F1
#
_entry.id   AF-A0A9D6MND0-F1
#
_cell.length_a   1.000
_cell.length_b   1.000
_cell.length_c   1.000
_cell.angle_alpha   90.00
_cell.angle_beta   90.00
_cell.angle_gamma   90.00
#
_symmetry.space_group_name_H-M   'P 1'
#
loop_
_entity.id
_entity.type
_entity.pdbx_description
1 polymer ?
#
loop_
_entity_poly.entity_id
_entity_poly.type
_entity_poly.pdbx_seq_one_letter_code
_entity_poly.pdbx_strand_id
1 'polypeptide(L)'
;MRVAQVITLFLPEFVGGATLACARVAQGLRARGHEVAIFCGRSGAEASPGGVHEWEVDGVPVTGVDAASGYVALDTRGYRHPEITPHFERFLDRHRPDVVHLHSIQALGVSVLVAAARRVPVVVTVHDWWWLCVRLFLVDPAGFVCAPHVDSTRCHCAPGFDLVARRRELDGALRLAARVLAPSRFLADSMIANGVDAARVEVCPNGVDLPSCRVRRRPGPVRFGYFGGPDNRLKGLSTLLAAAAVLDVGGFSLHLFGVPPAEARTPLTLFDRVVCAPAFAPAALADVLAGLDCLVVPSVMRESYSLVTREALAAGLPVLTSDSGGPQEIVRPGVNGLVFATGDAADLAAQMRRLILEPQFRERLTAGAAATPVPTLATQLDQLEHVYRDVRAAAAHDRPRSAVSPPLRRVLFVSGIDGAPFRYRVTHLRDQLRTRGVASDARYYTDPAIPAAIAAADVIVVSRVPMSPYVAQWLAEARALRRPLVFSCDDLVFDAAATPEDALALLSDDQRAGWRAYTERYAATLRACDAFLGSTEPLVAAAARAGARGVVVRNGLGVAELAVAENARHAAAARDPDDAAVRVAYLSGTIMHDLDFALVEPALAALLHEHPRTRLLLVGYLRTGPALASLSHRIERLPFLSWPRLFATLADVDVNLAPLGADAFSNAKSEVKYLEAAALGIPTVASPTSAFRHAIRHGANGLLAATADTWHAALTTLVADPGLRRRLGNAAHADVCLHASPEAQADRLLAALDGIRAASTARARETSGRAPATSASSDTAEVIGRYDLEPEDALPGTIQPARDGSSPILAPGRAVGQRFRAEMDDLCRIDVCIGSDDRGDAPALTFHVATIAEGTEVAPSAATRAAGALRQARLAAGPVAEDAWLAAEFAPISGSAGRTFYFWVECAEPDSPPRTSVTAVTLRTSTHGRGETPPAGLHLDHRPVAGSLAFRTFHRAAPRADARSRAAAE
;
A
#
# COMPACT_ATOMS: atom_id res chain seq x y z
N MET A 1 33.52 -7.16 26.71
CA MET A 1 32.87 -8.27 25.95
C MET A 1 33.78 -8.64 24.79
N ARG A 2 33.67 -9.86 24.28
CA ARG A 2 34.36 -10.30 23.06
C ARG A 2 33.45 -10.13 21.86
N VAL A 3 33.85 -9.32 20.89
CA VAL A 3 33.04 -9.00 19.71
C VAL A 3 33.80 -9.42 18.47
N ALA A 4 33.21 -10.29 17.67
CA ALA A 4 33.72 -10.62 16.34
C ALA A 4 32.97 -9.76 15.32
N GLN A 5 33.68 -8.88 14.60
CA GLN A 5 33.08 -8.20 13.45
C GLN A 5 33.44 -8.92 12.15
N VAL A 6 32.49 -9.00 11.23
CA VAL A 6 32.63 -9.75 9.99
C VAL A 6 32.26 -8.85 8.84
N ILE A 7 33.14 -8.69 7.84
CA ILE A 7 32.93 -7.75 6.74
C ILE A 7 33.55 -8.21 5.41
N THR A 8 32.95 -7.86 4.28
CA THR A 8 33.48 -8.23 2.95
C THR A 8 34.93 -7.79 2.73
N LEU A 9 35.28 -6.53 3.02
CA LEU A 9 36.66 -6.02 2.88
C LEU A 9 37.02 -5.15 4.09
N PHE A 10 38.25 -5.29 4.57
CA PHE A 10 38.79 -4.56 5.71
C PHE A 10 40.20 -4.02 5.45
N LEU A 11 40.55 -2.95 6.15
CA LEU A 11 41.78 -2.16 5.95
C LEU A 11 43.03 -3.04 5.86
N PRO A 12 43.99 -2.74 4.94
CA PRO A 12 44.03 -1.56 4.07
C PRO A 12 43.13 -1.64 2.83
N GLU A 13 42.55 -2.81 2.53
CA GLU A 13 41.57 -2.96 1.45
C GLU A 13 40.23 -2.37 1.91
N PHE A 14 39.73 -1.32 1.26
CA PHE A 14 38.41 -0.77 1.61
C PHE A 14 37.63 -0.29 0.40
N VAL A 15 36.31 -0.47 0.48
CA VAL A 15 35.36 -0.01 -0.54
C VAL A 15 34.27 0.77 0.19
N GLY A 16 34.41 2.10 0.17
CA GLY A 16 33.38 3.03 0.65
C GLY A 16 33.17 3.08 2.17
N GLY A 17 31.99 3.56 2.57
CA GLY A 17 31.69 3.93 3.96
C GLY A 17 31.45 2.76 4.91
N ALA A 18 31.06 1.57 4.41
CA ALA A 18 30.80 0.40 5.25
C ALA A 18 32.07 -0.07 5.99
N THR A 19 33.21 -0.14 5.28
CA THR A 19 34.50 -0.50 5.86
C THR A 19 34.96 0.55 6.88
N LEU A 20 34.80 1.84 6.58
CA LEU A 20 35.15 2.91 7.53
C LEU A 20 34.27 2.87 8.79
N ALA A 21 32.97 2.63 8.65
CA ALA A 21 32.07 2.49 9.79
C ALA A 21 32.46 1.29 10.67
N CYS A 22 32.73 0.13 10.07
CA CYS A 22 33.20 -1.08 10.76
C CYS A 22 34.53 -0.80 11.51
N ALA A 23 35.51 -0.18 10.84
CA ALA A 23 36.79 0.16 11.45
C ALA A 23 36.66 1.13 12.64
N ARG A 24 35.87 2.20 12.49
CA ARG A 24 35.59 3.16 13.58
C ARG A 24 34.94 2.47 14.79
N VAL A 25 33.95 1.59 14.55
CA VAL A 25 33.29 0.82 15.61
C VAL A 25 34.28 -0.14 16.28
N ALA A 26 35.12 -0.85 15.53
CA ALA A 26 36.11 -1.77 16.08
C ALA A 26 37.12 -1.06 16.99
N GLN A 27 37.69 0.06 16.52
CA GLN A 27 38.60 0.89 17.30
C GLN A 27 37.90 1.46 18.55
N GLY A 28 36.69 1.98 18.38
CA GLY A 28 35.90 2.57 19.46
C GLY A 28 35.54 1.59 20.57
N LEU A 29 35.08 0.38 20.22
CA LEU A 29 34.80 -0.69 21.17
C LEU A 29 36.07 -1.11 21.93
N ARG A 30 37.20 -1.21 21.23
CA ARG A 30 38.47 -1.56 21.87
C ARG A 30 38.94 -0.48 22.85
N ALA A 31 38.80 0.80 22.48
CA ALA A 31 39.08 1.93 23.38
C ALA A 31 38.21 1.91 24.65
N ARG A 32 37.04 1.29 24.60
CA ARG A 32 36.14 1.07 25.74
C ARG A 32 36.40 -0.26 26.49
N GLY A 33 37.49 -0.96 26.19
CA GLY A 33 37.89 -2.18 26.89
C GLY A 33 37.24 -3.47 26.39
N HIS A 34 36.62 -3.46 25.20
CA HIS A 34 36.15 -4.69 24.56
C HIS A 34 37.28 -5.39 23.81
N GLU A 35 37.24 -6.72 23.77
CA GLU A 35 38.12 -7.51 22.91
C GLU A 35 37.44 -7.63 21.55
N VAL A 36 38.10 -7.19 20.49
CA VAL A 36 37.55 -7.14 19.13
C VAL A 36 38.44 -7.93 18.19
N ALA A 37 37.85 -8.76 17.33
CA ALA A 37 38.54 -9.45 16.25
C ALA A 37 37.74 -9.31 14.95
N ILE A 38 38.44 -9.22 13.82
CA ILE A 38 37.83 -9.04 12.49
C ILE A 38 38.01 -10.30 11.65
N PHE A 39 36.93 -10.73 10.99
CA PHE A 39 37.00 -11.69 9.89
C PHE A 39 36.56 -11.00 8.60
N CYS A 40 37.37 -11.08 7.54
CA CYS A 40 37.02 -10.45 6.27
C CYS A 40 37.40 -11.24 5.02
N GLY A 41 36.87 -10.81 3.87
CA GLY A 41 37.34 -11.27 2.58
C GLY A 41 38.61 -10.53 2.16
N ARG A 42 39.31 -11.07 1.16
CA ARG A 42 40.42 -10.44 0.44
C ARG A 42 40.19 -10.57 -1.06
N SER A 43 40.53 -9.52 -1.80
CA SER A 43 40.48 -9.50 -3.27
C SER A 43 41.83 -9.09 -3.85
N GLY A 44 42.54 -10.01 -4.50
CA GLY A 44 43.85 -9.74 -5.09
C GLY A 44 44.19 -10.61 -6.29
N ALA A 45 45.09 -10.14 -7.17
CA ALA A 45 45.53 -10.85 -8.37
C ALA A 45 46.31 -12.16 -8.09
N GLU A 46 46.82 -12.33 -6.86
CA GLU A 46 47.53 -13.52 -6.37
C GLU A 46 46.66 -14.42 -5.47
N ALA A 47 45.37 -14.10 -5.32
CA ALA A 47 44.47 -14.82 -4.41
C ALA A 47 44.21 -16.26 -4.91
N SER A 48 44.48 -17.24 -4.06
CA SER A 48 44.10 -18.64 -4.28
C SER A 48 42.83 -18.93 -3.46
N PRO A 49 41.75 -19.46 -4.05
CA PRO A 49 40.51 -19.71 -3.31
C PRO A 49 40.75 -20.48 -2.00
N GLY A 50 40.37 -19.88 -0.86
CA GLY A 50 40.54 -20.47 0.47
C GLY A 50 41.87 -20.17 1.19
N GLY A 51 42.74 -19.33 0.63
CA GLY A 51 43.90 -18.80 1.34
C GLY A 51 43.50 -18.01 2.60
N VAL A 52 44.20 -18.22 3.72
CA VAL A 52 43.96 -17.51 4.99
C VAL A 52 45.16 -16.66 5.32
N HIS A 53 44.90 -15.42 5.74
CA HIS A 53 45.93 -14.44 6.03
C HIS A 53 45.60 -13.72 7.33
N GLU A 54 46.62 -13.40 8.12
CA GLU A 54 46.47 -12.70 9.39
C GLU A 54 47.29 -11.41 9.40
N TRP A 55 46.68 -10.32 9.86
CA TRP A 55 47.35 -9.04 10.07
C TRP A 55 46.68 -8.27 11.21
N GLU A 56 47.20 -7.09 11.50
CA GLU A 56 46.71 -6.23 12.57
C GLU A 56 46.48 -4.81 12.05
N VAL A 57 45.38 -4.18 12.48
CA VAL A 57 45.07 -2.77 12.19
C VAL A 57 44.81 -2.06 13.51
N ASP A 58 45.67 -1.11 13.87
CA ASP A 58 45.59 -0.36 15.14
C ASP A 58 45.40 -1.27 16.36
N GLY A 59 46.09 -2.41 16.41
CA GLY A 59 45.99 -3.42 17.46
C GLY A 59 44.73 -4.30 17.45
N VAL A 60 43.90 -4.22 16.42
CA VAL A 60 42.78 -5.14 16.20
C VAL A 60 43.26 -6.30 15.31
N PRO A 61 43.21 -7.56 15.78
CA PRO A 61 43.57 -8.72 14.97
C PRO A 61 42.55 -8.95 13.83
N VAL A 62 43.07 -9.21 12.64
CA VAL A 62 42.29 -9.43 11.41
C VAL A 62 42.66 -10.77 10.78
N THR A 63 41.63 -11.56 10.45
CA THR A 63 41.75 -12.79 9.67
C THR A 63 41.04 -12.60 8.33
N GLY A 64 41.81 -12.58 7.24
CA GLY A 64 41.30 -12.48 5.87
C GLY A 64 41.25 -13.82 5.16
N VAL A 65 40.20 -14.05 4.37
CA VAL A 65 40.08 -15.20 3.47
C VAL A 65 40.00 -14.75 2.01
N ASP A 66 40.75 -15.40 1.14
CA ASP A 66 40.72 -15.13 -0.30
C ASP A 66 39.34 -15.52 -0.86
N ALA A 67 38.55 -14.51 -1.23
CA ALA A 67 37.22 -14.70 -1.78
C ALA A 67 37.28 -14.92 -3.29
N ALA A 68 36.59 -15.95 -3.79
CA ALA A 68 36.65 -16.35 -5.20
C ALA A 68 35.91 -15.42 -6.17
N SER A 69 35.13 -14.46 -5.67
CA SER A 69 34.34 -13.53 -6.50
C SER A 69 34.50 -12.09 -6.02
N GLY A 70 34.44 -11.14 -6.97
CA GLY A 70 34.48 -9.71 -6.66
C GLY A 70 33.25 -9.22 -5.90
N TYR A 71 33.31 -7.97 -5.44
CA TYR A 71 32.33 -7.30 -4.56
C TYR A 71 30.85 -7.36 -5.03
N VAL A 72 30.58 -7.53 -6.34
CA VAL A 72 29.24 -7.65 -6.92
C VAL A 72 29.21 -8.75 -7.99
N ALA A 73 28.96 -9.99 -7.60
CA ALA A 73 28.71 -11.07 -8.56
C ALA A 73 27.21 -11.20 -8.85
N LEU A 74 26.83 -11.21 -10.14
CA LEU A 74 25.44 -11.39 -10.60
C LEU A 74 25.10 -12.88 -10.79
N ASP A 75 25.56 -13.73 -9.88
CA ASP A 75 25.29 -15.17 -9.85
C ASP A 75 25.24 -15.67 -8.40
N THR A 76 25.18 -17.00 -8.21
CA THR A 76 25.12 -17.61 -6.87
C THR A 76 26.36 -17.35 -6.02
N ARG A 77 27.52 -17.08 -6.63
CA ARG A 77 28.75 -16.70 -5.92
C ARG A 77 28.63 -15.33 -5.28
N GLY A 78 27.66 -14.49 -5.66
CA GLY A 78 27.43 -13.19 -5.00
C GLY A 78 26.81 -13.29 -3.60
N TYR A 79 26.50 -14.51 -3.12
CA TYR A 79 25.94 -14.73 -1.78
C TYR A 79 26.11 -16.16 -1.21
N ARG A 80 26.68 -17.11 -1.96
CA ARG A 80 26.99 -18.48 -1.48
C ARG A 80 28.48 -18.79 -1.63
N HIS A 81 29.16 -18.92 -0.49
CA HIS A 81 30.56 -19.35 -0.39
C HIS A 81 30.71 -20.43 0.70
N PRO A 82 30.22 -21.66 0.47
CA PRO A 82 30.34 -22.74 1.45
C PRO A 82 31.80 -23.03 1.84
N GLU A 83 32.74 -22.82 0.93
CA GLU A 83 34.19 -22.97 1.13
C GLU A 83 34.77 -22.04 2.20
N ILE A 84 34.15 -20.88 2.46
CA ILE A 84 34.60 -19.93 3.50
C ILE A 84 34.18 -20.40 4.90
N THR A 85 33.08 -21.15 5.00
CA THR A 85 32.46 -21.55 6.28
C THR A 85 33.45 -22.23 7.25
N PRO A 86 34.27 -23.23 6.85
CA PRO A 86 35.20 -23.87 7.77
C PRO A 86 36.28 -22.93 8.31
N HIS A 87 36.70 -21.93 7.51
CA HIS A 87 37.67 -20.92 7.95
C HIS A 87 37.04 -20.00 8.99
N PHE A 88 35.80 -19.58 8.76
CA PHE A 88 35.06 -18.77 9.71
C PHE A 88 34.74 -19.51 11.01
N GLU A 89 34.39 -20.79 10.96
CA GLU A 89 34.16 -21.61 12.15
C GLU A 89 35.43 -21.74 13.01
N ARG A 90 36.60 -21.96 12.40
CA ARG A 90 37.89 -21.94 13.12
C ARG A 90 38.18 -20.59 13.78
N PHE A 91 37.84 -19.49 13.09
CA PHE A 91 37.95 -18.15 13.65
C PHE A 91 37.05 -17.98 14.89
N LEU A 92 35.79 -18.45 14.83
CA LEU A 92 34.88 -18.44 15.98
C LEU A 92 35.42 -19.28 17.14
N ASP A 93 36.02 -20.44 16.88
CA ASP A 93 36.57 -21.33 17.91
C ASP A 93 37.81 -20.74 18.59
N ARG A 94 38.63 -19.97 17.85
CA ARG A 94 39.81 -19.27 18.37
C ARG A 94 39.42 -18.09 19.25
N HIS A 95 38.53 -17.21 18.77
CA HIS A 95 38.22 -15.96 19.46
C HIS A 95 37.07 -16.07 20.46
N ARG A 96 36.23 -17.11 20.36
CA ARG A 96 35.08 -17.38 21.24
C ARG A 96 34.25 -16.13 21.53
N PRO A 97 33.75 -15.42 20.51
CA PRO A 97 33.05 -14.16 20.71
C PRO A 97 31.78 -14.32 21.55
N ASP A 98 31.40 -13.27 22.29
CA ASP A 98 30.11 -13.22 22.98
C ASP A 98 28.97 -12.78 22.02
N VAL A 99 29.33 -12.01 20.98
CA VAL A 99 28.45 -11.54 19.89
C VAL A 99 29.22 -11.51 18.59
N VAL A 100 28.57 -11.92 17.49
CA VAL A 100 29.07 -11.70 16.12
C VAL A 100 28.30 -10.56 15.48
N HIS A 101 29.00 -9.56 14.95
CA HIS A 101 28.43 -8.41 14.26
C HIS A 101 28.83 -8.40 12.78
N LEU A 102 27.89 -8.68 11.89
CA LEU A 102 28.11 -8.71 10.45
C LEU A 102 27.85 -7.32 9.83
N HIS A 103 28.73 -6.92 8.93
CA HIS A 103 28.64 -5.73 8.08
C HIS A 103 28.86 -6.15 6.64
N SER A 104 27.97 -5.82 5.70
CA SER A 104 28.19 -6.03 4.24
C SER A 104 28.92 -7.34 3.88
N ILE A 105 28.22 -8.47 3.84
CA ILE A 105 28.81 -9.82 3.69
C ILE A 105 28.70 -10.41 2.27
N GLN A 106 28.58 -9.56 1.25
CA GLN A 106 28.34 -9.96 -0.14
C GLN A 106 29.37 -10.96 -0.68
N ALA A 107 30.66 -10.77 -0.37
CA ALA A 107 31.73 -11.66 -0.85
C ALA A 107 32.07 -12.81 0.12
N LEU A 108 31.41 -12.85 1.29
CA LEU A 108 31.55 -13.94 2.27
C LEU A 108 30.36 -14.91 2.22
N GLY A 109 29.22 -14.44 1.70
CA GLY A 109 27.99 -15.19 1.58
C GLY A 109 27.24 -15.37 2.89
N VAL A 110 26.02 -15.88 2.82
CA VAL A 110 25.15 -16.03 4.02
C VAL A 110 25.52 -17.22 4.91
N SER A 111 26.40 -18.11 4.45
CA SER A 111 26.87 -19.25 5.23
C SER A 111 27.57 -18.83 6.52
N VAL A 112 28.32 -17.71 6.53
CA VAL A 112 28.95 -17.20 7.76
C VAL A 112 27.92 -16.73 8.79
N LEU A 113 26.81 -16.13 8.36
CA LEU A 113 25.71 -15.76 9.26
C LEU A 113 25.09 -17.02 9.86
N VAL A 114 24.75 -18.01 9.02
CA VAL A 114 24.15 -19.28 9.46
C VAL A 114 25.07 -20.02 10.43
N ALA A 115 26.38 -20.04 10.18
CA ALA A 115 27.38 -20.67 11.04
C ALA A 115 27.48 -19.95 12.40
N ALA A 116 27.54 -18.62 12.41
CA ALA A 116 27.58 -17.83 13.64
C ALA A 116 26.32 -18.02 14.49
N ALA A 117 25.13 -17.94 13.88
CA ALA A 117 23.84 -18.00 14.57
C ALA A 117 23.58 -19.35 15.29
N ARG A 118 24.32 -20.40 14.93
CA ARG A 118 24.29 -21.70 15.63
C ARG A 118 25.08 -21.71 16.94
N ARG A 119 25.97 -20.74 17.15
CA ARG A 119 26.93 -20.72 18.26
C ARG A 119 26.72 -19.52 19.20
N VAL A 120 26.44 -18.35 18.63
CA VAL A 120 26.43 -17.06 19.34
C VAL A 120 25.36 -16.13 18.75
N PRO A 121 24.81 -15.17 19.51
CA PRO A 121 23.87 -14.20 18.97
C PRO A 121 24.53 -13.34 17.89
N VAL A 122 23.77 -13.11 16.81
CA VAL A 122 24.24 -12.39 15.63
C VAL A 122 23.51 -11.06 15.47
N VAL A 123 24.28 -9.99 15.30
CA VAL A 123 23.80 -8.66 14.91
C VAL A 123 24.22 -8.40 13.46
N VAL A 124 23.33 -7.84 12.65
CA VAL A 124 23.65 -7.47 11.25
C VAL A 124 23.44 -5.98 11.09
N THR A 125 24.46 -5.22 10.68
CA THR A 125 24.26 -3.86 10.15
C THR A 125 24.12 -3.91 8.64
N VAL A 126 22.98 -3.44 8.13
CA VAL A 126 22.74 -3.27 6.70
C VAL A 126 23.30 -1.92 6.24
N HIS A 127 24.35 -1.92 5.42
CA HIS A 127 24.95 -0.69 4.90
C HIS A 127 24.45 -0.32 3.49
N ASP A 128 23.70 -1.21 2.87
CA ASP A 128 23.21 -1.14 1.50
C ASP A 128 21.99 -2.08 1.35
N TRP A 129 21.40 -2.12 0.15
CA TRP A 129 20.24 -2.94 -0.15
C TRP A 129 20.59 -4.34 -0.67
N TRP A 130 21.81 -4.86 -0.49
CA TRP A 130 22.18 -6.19 -1.02
C TRP A 130 21.21 -7.30 -0.59
N TRP A 131 20.70 -7.26 0.63
CA TRP A 131 19.69 -8.21 1.12
C TRP A 131 18.43 -8.27 0.24
N LEU A 132 18.10 -7.18 -0.44
CA LEU A 132 16.89 -6.99 -1.23
C LEU A 132 17.18 -6.93 -2.74
N CYS A 133 18.30 -6.33 -3.14
CA CYS A 133 18.65 -5.95 -4.49
C CYS A 133 20.04 -6.48 -4.87
N VAL A 134 20.11 -7.23 -5.97
CA VAL A 134 21.38 -7.76 -6.50
C VAL A 134 22.37 -6.66 -6.95
N ARG A 135 21.86 -5.43 -7.19
CA ARG A 135 22.65 -4.26 -7.59
C ARG A 135 23.00 -3.32 -6.41
N LEU A 136 22.68 -3.71 -5.17
CA LEU A 136 23.03 -3.04 -3.91
C LEU A 136 22.39 -1.66 -3.65
N PHE A 137 22.03 -0.90 -4.69
CA PHE A 137 21.65 0.52 -4.54
C PHE A 137 20.29 0.90 -5.12
N LEU A 138 19.41 -0.07 -5.39
CA LEU A 138 18.05 0.13 -5.93
C LEU A 138 18.04 1.06 -7.15
N VAL A 139 18.94 0.79 -8.09
CA VAL A 139 19.04 1.48 -9.36
C VAL A 139 19.17 0.43 -10.44
N ASP A 140 18.38 0.56 -11.49
CA ASP A 140 18.38 -0.41 -12.58
C ASP A 140 19.63 -0.24 -13.49
N PRO A 141 19.80 -1.07 -14.53
CA PRO A 141 20.89 -0.91 -15.48
C PRO A 141 20.86 0.42 -16.26
N ALA A 142 19.67 0.96 -16.53
CA ALA A 142 19.47 2.22 -17.25
C ALA A 142 19.76 3.46 -16.38
N GLY A 143 19.86 3.30 -15.05
CA GLY A 143 20.05 4.40 -14.11
C GLY A 143 18.76 4.93 -13.51
N PHE A 144 17.62 4.26 -13.72
CA PHE A 144 16.36 4.59 -13.08
C PHE A 144 16.39 4.12 -11.61
N VAL A 145 15.98 5.01 -10.71
CA VAL A 145 15.94 4.72 -9.27
C VAL A 145 14.67 3.94 -8.96
N CYS A 146 14.84 2.68 -8.56
CA CYS A 146 13.74 1.78 -8.22
C CYS A 146 13.03 2.21 -6.92
N ALA A 147 11.81 1.72 -6.75
CA ALA A 147 11.08 1.82 -5.49
C ALA A 147 11.87 1.21 -4.30
N PRO A 148 11.71 1.76 -3.08
CA PRO A 148 12.31 1.19 -1.86
C PRO A 148 11.63 -0.11 -1.39
N HIS A 149 10.52 -0.50 -2.02
CA HIS A 149 9.89 -1.82 -1.93
C HIS A 149 10.29 -2.64 -3.16
N VAL A 150 10.82 -3.86 -2.94
CA VAL A 150 11.40 -4.69 -4.01
C VAL A 150 10.55 -5.93 -4.25
N ASP A 151 9.91 -5.99 -5.42
CA ASP A 151 9.29 -7.21 -5.94
C ASP A 151 10.29 -8.00 -6.81
N SER A 152 10.90 -9.03 -6.22
CA SER A 152 11.85 -9.90 -6.94
C SER A 152 11.22 -10.71 -8.08
N THR A 153 9.89 -10.84 -8.14
CA THR A 153 9.21 -11.58 -9.22
C THR A 153 9.08 -10.76 -10.51
N ARG A 154 9.19 -9.44 -10.41
CA ARG A 154 9.07 -8.49 -11.54
C ARG A 154 10.34 -7.68 -11.80
N CYS A 155 11.34 -7.83 -10.94
CA CYS A 155 12.63 -7.18 -11.11
C CYS A 155 13.39 -7.74 -12.33
N HIS A 156 13.84 -6.85 -13.21
CA HIS A 156 14.56 -7.19 -14.45
C HIS A 156 16.06 -6.84 -14.39
N CYS A 157 16.59 -6.53 -13.20
CA CYS A 157 17.96 -6.06 -13.01
C CYS A 157 19.06 -7.10 -13.27
N ALA A 158 18.71 -8.40 -13.32
CA ALA A 158 19.64 -9.49 -13.62
C ALA A 158 18.93 -10.58 -14.45
N PRO A 159 18.80 -10.37 -15.78
CA PRO A 159 18.17 -11.35 -16.67
C PRO A 159 18.84 -12.72 -16.56
N GLY A 160 18.03 -13.79 -16.49
CA GLY A 160 18.51 -15.17 -16.40
C GLY A 160 18.97 -15.61 -14.99
N PHE A 161 18.94 -14.72 -14.00
CA PHE A 161 19.26 -15.05 -12.61
C PHE A 161 18.00 -15.13 -11.75
N ASP A 162 17.88 -16.19 -10.94
CA ASP A 162 16.71 -16.42 -10.09
C ASP A 162 16.73 -15.51 -8.86
N LEU A 163 16.21 -14.29 -9.04
CA LEU A 163 16.09 -13.29 -7.99
C LEU A 163 15.14 -13.72 -6.87
N VAL A 164 14.14 -14.55 -7.16
CA VAL A 164 13.18 -15.05 -6.16
C VAL A 164 13.85 -16.07 -5.25
N ALA A 165 14.62 -17.02 -5.80
CA ALA A 165 15.40 -17.97 -5.02
C ALA A 165 16.46 -17.27 -4.17
N ARG A 166 17.19 -16.30 -4.75
CA ARG A 166 18.13 -15.46 -4.00
C ARG A 166 17.43 -14.79 -2.83
N ARG A 167 16.30 -14.12 -3.07
CA ARG A 167 15.55 -13.40 -2.04
C ARG A 167 15.12 -14.34 -0.90
N ARG A 168 14.54 -15.49 -1.24
CA ARG A 168 14.10 -16.50 -0.25
C ARG A 168 15.22 -16.96 0.66
N GLU A 169 16.42 -17.16 0.12
CA GLU A 169 17.58 -17.60 0.89
C GLU A 169 18.16 -16.52 1.78
N LEU A 170 18.34 -15.31 1.25
CA LEU A 170 18.82 -14.17 2.04
C LEU A 170 17.87 -13.84 3.19
N ASP A 171 16.56 -13.84 2.95
CA ASP A 171 15.55 -13.67 4.00
C ASP A 171 15.61 -14.81 5.02
N GLY A 172 15.84 -16.05 4.55
CA GLY A 172 16.03 -17.22 5.41
C GLY A 172 17.19 -17.09 6.38
N ALA A 173 18.34 -16.60 5.90
CA ALA A 173 19.50 -16.33 6.72
C ALA A 173 19.27 -15.13 7.64
N LEU A 174 18.75 -14.01 7.12
CA LEU A 174 18.55 -12.79 7.91
C LEU A 174 17.57 -12.99 9.08
N ARG A 175 16.59 -13.90 8.95
CA ARG A 175 15.70 -14.32 10.06
C ARG A 175 16.44 -14.98 11.24
N LEU A 176 17.68 -15.42 11.08
CA LEU A 176 18.50 -15.95 12.17
C LEU A 176 19.22 -14.84 12.95
N ALA A 177 19.28 -13.61 12.41
CA ALA A 177 19.84 -12.47 13.13
C ALA A 177 18.96 -12.13 14.35
N ALA A 178 19.62 -11.91 15.49
CA ALA A 178 18.97 -11.45 16.72
C ALA A 178 18.50 -9.99 16.57
N ARG A 179 19.29 -9.16 15.88
CA ARG A 179 18.97 -7.76 15.54
C ARG A 179 19.51 -7.39 14.15
N VAL A 180 18.76 -6.54 13.46
CA VAL A 180 19.11 -5.94 12.18
C VAL A 180 19.20 -4.42 12.39
N LEU A 181 20.38 -3.86 12.23
CA LEU A 181 20.65 -2.44 12.42
C LEU A 181 20.72 -1.75 11.08
N ALA A 182 20.03 -0.62 10.93
CA ALA A 182 20.12 0.23 9.75
C ALA A 182 20.66 1.62 10.15
N PRO A 183 21.57 2.22 9.39
CA PRO A 183 22.13 3.54 9.71
C PRO A 183 21.15 4.70 9.51
N SER A 184 20.08 4.52 8.74
CA SER A 184 19.05 5.53 8.50
C SER A 184 17.65 4.97 8.75
N ARG A 185 16.69 5.88 8.96
CA ARG A 185 15.28 5.50 9.08
C ARG A 185 14.74 4.97 7.75
N PHE A 186 15.13 5.56 6.64
CA PHE A 186 14.77 5.19 5.28
C PHE A 186 15.18 3.76 4.95
N LEU A 187 16.41 3.36 5.30
CA LEU A 187 16.85 1.98 5.12
C LEU A 187 16.14 1.02 6.09
N ALA A 188 15.94 1.41 7.36
CA ALA A 188 15.16 0.60 8.31
C ALA A 188 13.74 0.32 7.79
N ASP A 189 13.04 1.38 7.38
CA ASP A 189 11.69 1.29 6.85
C ASP A 189 11.67 0.49 5.55
N SER A 190 12.70 0.59 4.70
CA SER A 190 12.81 -0.24 3.49
C SER A 190 12.98 -1.73 3.83
N MET A 191 13.80 -2.09 4.83
CA MET A 191 13.90 -3.48 5.26
C MET A 191 12.55 -4.01 5.79
N ILE A 192 11.83 -3.19 6.58
CA ILE A 192 10.50 -3.54 7.13
C ILE A 192 9.47 -3.68 6.01
N ALA A 193 9.41 -2.73 5.08
CA ALA A 193 8.52 -2.75 3.93
C ALA A 193 8.77 -3.96 3.03
N ASN A 194 9.95 -4.55 3.08
CA ASN A 194 10.29 -5.77 2.37
C ASN A 194 10.12 -7.04 3.22
N GLY A 195 9.56 -6.96 4.42
CA GLY A 195 9.20 -8.14 5.23
C GLY A 195 10.25 -8.59 6.26
N VAL A 196 11.26 -7.76 6.55
CA VAL A 196 12.08 -7.97 7.76
C VAL A 196 11.25 -7.61 9.00
N ASP A 197 11.25 -8.48 10.00
CA ASP A 197 10.50 -8.31 11.24
C ASP A 197 10.81 -6.97 11.92
N ALA A 198 9.82 -6.08 11.99
CA ALA A 198 9.96 -4.74 12.57
C ALA A 198 10.42 -4.76 14.03
N ALA A 199 10.13 -5.82 14.79
CA ALA A 199 10.60 -5.96 16.18
C ALA A 199 12.11 -6.26 16.28
N ARG A 200 12.77 -6.58 15.17
CA ARG A 200 14.22 -6.85 15.11
C ARG A 200 15.01 -5.75 14.42
N VAL A 201 14.33 -4.83 13.73
CA VAL A 201 14.95 -3.72 13.01
C VAL A 201 15.12 -2.53 13.95
N GLU A 202 16.33 -2.00 14.03
CA GLU A 202 16.64 -0.80 14.84
C GLU A 202 17.46 0.20 14.02
N VAL A 203 17.16 1.49 14.16
CA VAL A 203 17.96 2.55 13.54
C VAL A 203 19.18 2.81 14.44
N CYS A 204 20.38 2.50 13.96
CA CYS A 204 21.66 2.74 14.64
C CYS A 204 22.55 3.58 13.70
N PRO A 205 22.47 4.92 13.77
CA PRO A 205 23.19 5.80 12.86
C PRO A 205 24.70 5.63 12.95
N ASN A 206 25.38 5.67 11.81
CA ASN A 206 26.85 5.68 11.82
C ASN A 206 27.36 6.99 12.44
N GLY A 207 28.22 6.86 13.43
CA GLY A 207 28.87 7.98 14.08
C GLY A 207 29.95 8.59 13.20
N VAL A 208 30.06 9.92 13.24
CA VAL A 208 31.13 10.67 12.59
C VAL A 208 32.06 11.29 13.63
N ASP A 209 33.30 11.52 13.22
CA ASP A 209 34.25 12.30 14.01
C ASP A 209 33.92 13.78 13.87
N LEU A 210 33.87 14.50 14.99
CA LEU A 210 33.64 15.94 14.94
C LEU A 210 34.91 16.63 14.42
N PRO A 211 34.83 17.44 13.35
CA PRO A 211 36.00 18.09 12.78
C PRO A 211 36.61 19.08 13.78
N SER A 212 37.94 19.11 13.83
CA SER A 212 38.71 19.99 14.73
C SER A 212 38.61 21.47 14.36
N CYS A 213 38.21 21.78 13.13
CA CYS A 213 38.06 23.14 12.61
C CYS A 213 36.70 23.31 11.93
N ARG A 214 36.03 24.43 12.18
CA ARG A 214 34.80 24.81 11.49
C ARG A 214 35.12 25.52 10.18
N VAL A 215 34.28 25.32 9.17
CA VAL A 215 34.42 25.99 7.87
C VAL A 215 34.43 27.51 8.07
N ARG A 216 35.46 28.16 7.50
CA ARG A 216 35.58 29.62 7.47
C ARG A 216 35.26 30.12 6.07
N ARG A 217 34.40 31.13 5.98
CA ARG A 217 34.08 31.81 4.72
C ARG A 217 35.34 32.42 4.12
N ARG A 218 35.52 32.24 2.80
CA ARG A 218 36.54 32.95 2.04
C ARG A 218 35.87 33.92 1.06
N PRO A 219 36.41 35.13 0.87
CA PRO A 219 35.96 36.01 -0.21
C PRO A 219 36.28 35.37 -1.58
N GLY A 220 35.41 35.59 -2.57
CA GLY A 220 35.58 35.05 -3.92
C GLY A 220 34.37 34.24 -4.42
N PRO A 221 34.55 33.43 -5.48
CA PRO A 221 33.50 32.60 -6.05
C PRO A 221 33.04 31.51 -5.07
N VAL A 222 31.77 31.10 -5.17
CA VAL A 222 31.21 29.99 -4.39
C VAL A 222 31.86 28.67 -4.81
N ARG A 223 32.45 27.94 -3.87
CA ARG A 223 33.15 26.68 -4.11
C ARG A 223 32.24 25.50 -3.78
N PHE A 224 31.76 24.81 -4.82
CA PHE A 224 30.96 23.59 -4.69
C PHE A 224 31.88 22.38 -4.73
N GLY A 225 31.88 21.57 -3.67
CA GLY A 225 32.68 20.34 -3.60
C GLY A 225 31.89 19.10 -3.98
N TYR A 226 32.54 18.17 -4.66
CA TYR A 226 32.02 16.83 -4.96
C TYR A 226 33.09 15.78 -4.65
N PHE A 227 32.71 14.73 -3.92
CA PHE A 227 33.63 13.67 -3.50
C PHE A 227 33.38 12.40 -4.31
N GLY A 228 34.30 12.13 -5.24
CA GLY A 228 34.26 10.99 -6.14
C GLY A 228 34.39 9.64 -5.46
N GLY A 229 34.24 8.58 -6.22
CA GLY A 229 34.40 7.20 -5.75
C GLY A 229 34.49 6.21 -6.90
N PRO A 230 34.43 4.90 -6.60
CA PRO A 230 34.61 3.85 -7.61
C PRO A 230 33.58 3.89 -8.75
N ASP A 231 32.37 4.41 -8.49
CA ASP A 231 31.32 4.59 -9.50
C ASP A 231 30.80 6.05 -9.49
N ASN A 232 31.54 6.93 -10.17
CA ASN A 232 31.17 8.34 -10.32
C ASN A 232 29.86 8.54 -11.11
N ARG A 233 29.43 7.55 -11.89
CA ARG A 233 28.15 7.58 -12.60
C ARG A 233 27.00 7.47 -11.61
N LEU A 234 27.01 6.48 -10.72
CA LEU A 234 25.97 6.31 -9.69
C LEU A 234 26.00 7.39 -8.61
N LYS A 235 27.17 7.96 -8.33
CA LYS A 235 27.31 9.15 -7.48
C LYS A 235 26.83 10.45 -8.14
N GLY A 236 26.41 10.42 -9.41
CA GLY A 236 25.73 11.53 -10.07
C GLY A 236 26.65 12.66 -10.56
N LEU A 237 27.92 12.35 -10.86
CA LEU A 237 28.85 13.34 -11.43
C LEU A 237 28.28 13.97 -12.71
N SER A 238 27.63 13.17 -13.57
CA SER A 238 26.99 13.66 -14.80
C SER A 238 25.90 14.70 -14.53
N THR A 239 25.07 14.49 -13.50
CA THR A 239 24.02 15.44 -13.10
C THR A 239 24.62 16.75 -12.61
N LEU A 240 25.69 16.71 -11.81
CA LEU A 240 26.38 17.92 -11.35
C LEU A 240 27.00 18.71 -12.51
N LEU A 241 27.69 18.03 -13.43
CA LEU A 241 28.32 18.68 -14.57
C LEU A 241 27.28 19.28 -15.53
N ALA A 242 26.18 18.55 -15.79
CA ALA A 242 25.08 19.05 -16.59
C ALA A 242 24.41 20.28 -15.95
N ALA A 243 24.19 20.25 -14.63
CA ALA A 243 23.63 21.37 -13.89
C ALA A 243 24.52 22.62 -13.97
N ALA A 244 25.83 22.43 -13.79
CA ALA A 244 26.77 23.53 -13.90
C ALA A 244 26.87 24.10 -15.31
N ALA A 245 26.70 23.27 -16.35
CA ALA A 245 26.81 23.68 -17.74
C ALA A 245 25.65 24.59 -18.19
N VAL A 246 24.47 24.45 -17.57
CA VAL A 246 23.29 25.26 -17.86
C VAL A 246 23.13 26.48 -16.94
N LEU A 247 24.05 26.68 -15.98
CA LEU A 247 24.04 27.88 -15.13
C LEU A 247 24.31 29.14 -15.97
N ASP A 248 23.37 30.08 -15.90
CA ASP A 248 23.42 31.39 -16.55
C ASP A 248 24.25 32.43 -15.76
N VAL A 249 24.76 32.05 -14.59
CA VAL A 249 25.48 32.94 -13.66
C VAL A 249 26.96 32.55 -13.52
N GLY A 250 27.81 33.56 -13.26
CA GLY A 250 29.22 33.37 -12.90
C GLY A 250 29.44 33.22 -11.39
N GLY A 251 30.68 33.41 -10.93
CA GLY A 251 30.98 33.50 -9.50
C GLY A 251 30.94 32.17 -8.75
N PHE A 252 31.23 31.05 -9.41
CA PHE A 252 31.36 29.74 -8.78
C PHE A 252 32.56 28.94 -9.33
N SER A 253 32.97 27.92 -8.58
CA SER A 253 33.91 26.88 -9.02
C SER A 253 33.45 25.52 -8.49
N LEU A 254 33.70 24.45 -9.27
CA LEU A 254 33.49 23.07 -8.87
C LEU A 254 34.82 22.44 -8.48
N HIS A 255 34.86 21.79 -7.32
CA HIS A 255 36.03 21.11 -6.78
C HIS A 255 35.72 19.61 -6.72
N LEU A 256 36.26 18.85 -7.67
CA LEU A 256 36.01 17.43 -7.84
C LEU A 256 37.16 16.64 -7.21
N PHE A 257 36.94 16.04 -6.05
CA PHE A 257 37.95 15.27 -5.32
C PHE A 257 37.90 13.80 -5.71
N GLY A 258 39.04 13.21 -6.07
CA GLY A 258 39.12 11.80 -6.46
C GLY A 258 38.44 11.49 -7.80
N VAL A 259 38.27 12.51 -8.67
CA VAL A 259 37.74 12.36 -10.03
C VAL A 259 38.86 12.64 -11.02
N PRO A 260 39.31 11.66 -11.81
CA PRO A 260 40.30 11.89 -12.86
C PRO A 260 39.80 12.92 -13.89
N PRO A 261 40.64 13.84 -14.40
CA PRO A 261 40.24 14.81 -15.43
C PRO A 261 39.59 14.18 -16.67
N ALA A 262 40.00 12.98 -17.06
CA ALA A 262 39.41 12.23 -18.17
C ALA A 262 37.95 11.79 -17.92
N GLU A 263 37.57 11.55 -16.66
CA GLU A 263 36.20 11.18 -16.29
C GLU A 263 35.28 12.39 -16.15
N ALA A 264 35.83 13.55 -15.76
CA ALA A 264 35.06 14.78 -15.60
C ALA A 264 34.44 15.29 -16.92
N ARG A 265 34.94 14.87 -18.10
CA ARG A 265 34.41 15.19 -19.45
C ARG A 265 33.77 16.59 -19.53
N THR A 266 34.49 17.58 -19.02
CA THR A 266 33.97 18.90 -18.73
C THR A 266 33.63 19.62 -20.03
N PRO A 267 32.39 20.14 -20.20
CA PRO A 267 32.07 21.05 -21.30
C PRO A 267 33.07 22.20 -21.35
N LEU A 268 33.45 22.65 -22.55
CA LEU A 268 34.41 23.77 -22.71
C LEU A 268 33.97 25.03 -21.94
N THR A 269 32.66 25.23 -21.78
CA THR A 269 32.06 26.33 -21.01
C THR A 269 32.40 26.33 -19.51
N LEU A 270 32.89 25.20 -18.99
CA LEU A 270 33.24 25.01 -17.58
C LEU A 270 34.74 24.84 -17.33
N PHE A 271 35.58 24.90 -18.36
CA PHE A 271 37.01 24.57 -18.27
C PHE A 271 37.74 25.33 -17.16
N ASP A 272 37.56 26.66 -17.09
CA ASP A 272 38.20 27.51 -16.06
C ASP A 272 37.50 27.45 -14.68
N ARG A 273 36.41 26.69 -14.56
CA ARG A 273 35.57 26.61 -13.36
C ARG A 273 35.64 25.26 -12.66
N VAL A 274 36.28 24.25 -13.25
CA VAL A 274 36.39 22.90 -12.68
C VAL A 274 37.82 22.63 -12.23
N VAL A 275 37.97 22.29 -10.95
CA VAL A 275 39.22 21.89 -10.33
C VAL A 275 39.14 20.41 -9.96
N CYS A 276 39.88 19.57 -10.67
CA CYS A 276 40.04 18.16 -10.30
C CYS A 276 41.20 18.01 -9.30
N ALA A 277 40.87 17.58 -8.09
CA ALA A 277 41.82 17.30 -7.01
C ALA A 277 42.00 15.79 -6.82
N PRO A 278 43.17 15.32 -6.36
CA PRO A 278 43.38 13.92 -6.05
C PRO A 278 42.45 13.43 -4.93
N ALA A 279 42.30 12.11 -4.81
CA ALA A 279 41.69 11.53 -3.63
C ALA A 279 42.49 11.90 -2.38
N PHE A 280 41.82 12.06 -1.24
CA PHE A 280 42.44 12.48 0.01
C PHE A 280 42.27 11.41 1.10
N ALA A 281 43.22 11.34 2.02
CA ALA A 281 43.14 10.47 3.18
C ALA A 281 42.11 11.00 4.20
N PRO A 282 41.46 10.13 5.01
CA PRO A 282 40.47 10.56 6.00
C PRO A 282 40.96 11.70 6.92
N ALA A 283 42.24 11.72 7.28
CA ALA A 283 42.84 12.78 8.11
C ALA A 283 42.80 14.18 7.47
N ALA A 284 42.76 14.29 6.14
CA ALA A 284 42.72 15.56 5.42
C ALA A 284 41.29 16.10 5.22
N LEU A 285 40.26 15.35 5.60
CA LEU A 285 38.86 15.70 5.36
C LEU A 285 38.49 17.08 5.93
N ALA A 286 38.95 17.40 7.15
CA ALA A 286 38.63 18.68 7.79
C ALA A 286 39.15 19.88 6.98
N ASP A 287 40.38 19.79 6.46
CA ASP A 287 41.00 20.84 5.65
C ASP A 287 40.31 20.97 4.28
N VAL A 288 39.93 19.84 3.67
CA VAL A 288 39.17 19.81 2.42
C VAL A 288 37.82 20.50 2.60
N LEU A 289 37.05 20.14 3.63
CA LEU A 289 35.75 20.75 3.92
C LEU A 289 35.88 22.26 4.23
N ALA A 290 36.92 22.67 4.94
CA ALA A 290 37.22 24.09 5.21
C ALA A 290 37.56 24.90 3.94
N GLY A 291 37.90 24.22 2.84
CA GLY A 291 38.15 24.80 1.53
C GLY A 291 36.90 25.06 0.69
N LEU A 292 35.70 24.67 1.14
CA LEU A 292 34.47 24.71 0.36
C LEU A 292 33.43 25.67 0.95
N ASP A 293 32.42 26.03 0.15
CA ASP A 293 31.26 26.81 0.60
C ASP A 293 29.97 25.97 0.62
N CYS A 294 29.93 24.89 -0.16
CA CYS A 294 28.83 23.92 -0.14
C CYS A 294 29.33 22.56 -0.63
N LEU A 295 28.88 21.47 0.01
CA LEU A 295 29.05 20.12 -0.51
C LEU A 295 27.88 19.79 -1.44
N VAL A 296 28.14 19.11 -2.56
CA VAL A 296 27.10 18.56 -3.45
C VAL A 296 27.18 17.04 -3.43
N VAL A 297 26.06 16.39 -3.12
CA VAL A 297 25.87 14.93 -3.08
C VAL A 297 24.77 14.56 -4.09
N PRO A 298 25.12 14.45 -5.39
CA PRO A 298 24.14 14.35 -6.47
C PRO A 298 23.74 12.92 -6.83
N SER A 299 23.81 12.00 -5.88
CA SER A 299 23.65 10.55 -6.11
C SER A 299 22.39 10.21 -6.91
N VAL A 300 22.56 9.39 -7.94
CA VAL A 300 21.49 8.81 -8.78
C VAL A 300 21.22 7.35 -8.42
N MET A 301 21.59 6.99 -7.19
CA MET A 301 21.37 5.71 -6.56
C MET A 301 20.74 5.95 -5.19
N ARG A 302 20.11 4.94 -4.59
CA ARG A 302 19.68 5.05 -3.19
C ARG A 302 20.90 5.02 -2.28
N GLU A 303 20.99 6.02 -1.41
CA GLU A 303 22.03 6.09 -0.39
C GLU A 303 21.48 5.66 0.97
N SER A 304 22.24 4.80 1.66
CA SER A 304 21.84 4.28 2.97
C SER A 304 22.04 5.29 4.09
N TYR A 305 23.03 6.18 4.00
CA TYR A 305 23.34 7.14 5.07
C TYR A 305 24.14 8.37 4.62
N SER A 306 25.27 8.18 3.93
CA SER A 306 26.27 9.22 3.60
C SER A 306 26.99 9.82 4.81
N LEU A 307 28.15 9.23 5.15
CA LEU A 307 29.06 9.77 6.19
C LEU A 307 29.48 11.21 5.86
N VAL A 308 29.84 11.47 4.60
CA VAL A 308 30.30 12.78 4.15
C VAL A 308 29.25 13.88 4.35
N THR A 309 27.97 13.57 4.16
CA THR A 309 26.88 14.54 4.42
C THR A 309 26.88 14.97 5.90
N ARG A 310 27.03 14.01 6.81
CA ARG A 310 27.08 14.29 8.26
C ARG A 310 28.39 14.99 8.64
N GLU A 311 29.52 14.57 8.08
CA GLU A 311 30.84 15.19 8.32
C GLU A 311 30.86 16.65 7.84
N ALA A 312 30.24 16.95 6.68
CA ALA A 312 30.09 18.30 6.16
C ALA A 312 29.22 19.17 7.09
N LEU A 313 28.05 18.68 7.49
CA LEU A 313 27.18 19.41 8.42
C LEU A 313 27.87 19.64 9.77
N ALA A 314 28.60 18.65 10.29
CA ALA A 314 29.40 18.77 11.51
C ALA A 314 30.48 19.87 11.40
N ALA A 315 31.05 20.06 10.21
CA ALA A 315 32.00 21.12 9.91
C ALA A 315 31.34 22.50 9.74
N GLY A 316 30.01 22.57 9.66
CA GLY A 316 29.25 23.77 9.33
C GLY A 316 29.14 24.06 7.83
N LEU A 317 29.44 23.06 6.98
CA LEU A 317 29.29 23.18 5.53
C LEU A 317 27.86 22.80 5.14
N PRO A 318 27.09 23.69 4.49
CA PRO A 318 25.77 23.32 3.99
C PRO A 318 25.88 22.30 2.85
N VAL A 319 24.83 21.49 2.68
CA VAL A 319 24.80 20.38 1.72
C VAL A 319 23.67 20.55 0.70
N LEU A 320 23.98 20.40 -0.59
CA LEU A 320 23.02 20.13 -1.66
C LEU A 320 22.98 18.62 -1.87
N THR A 321 21.83 17.98 -1.69
CA THR A 321 21.68 16.53 -1.91
C THR A 321 20.51 16.20 -2.81
N SER A 322 20.60 15.11 -3.57
CA SER A 322 19.43 14.53 -4.24
C SER A 322 18.47 13.90 -3.23
N ASP A 323 17.23 13.64 -3.64
CA ASP A 323 16.20 12.91 -2.86
C ASP A 323 16.46 11.38 -2.78
N SER A 324 17.70 11.00 -2.48
CA SER A 324 18.26 9.65 -2.60
C SER A 324 18.11 8.75 -1.37
N GLY A 325 17.47 9.21 -0.28
CA GLY A 325 17.29 8.42 0.95
C GLY A 325 18.09 8.97 2.13
N GLY A 326 19.04 8.20 2.67
CA GLY A 326 19.77 8.53 3.90
C GLY A 326 20.39 9.94 4.00
N PRO A 327 21.00 10.51 2.94
CA PRO A 327 21.53 11.87 2.96
C PRO A 327 20.46 12.92 3.27
N GLN A 328 19.28 12.78 2.67
CA GLN A 328 18.20 13.77 2.77
C GLN A 328 17.57 13.84 4.17
N GLU A 329 17.70 12.80 5.00
CA GLU A 329 17.08 12.77 6.34
C GLU A 329 17.60 13.85 7.29
N ILE A 330 18.89 14.20 7.15
CA ILE A 330 19.53 15.20 8.01
C ILE A 330 19.55 16.60 7.33
N VAL A 331 19.35 16.65 6.01
CA VAL A 331 19.29 17.91 5.26
C VAL A 331 17.88 18.47 5.30
N ARG A 332 17.72 19.59 6.00
CA ARG A 332 16.48 20.36 6.13
C ARG A 332 16.52 21.55 5.16
N PRO A 333 15.71 21.53 4.08
CA PRO A 333 15.70 22.59 3.08
C PRO A 333 15.54 23.99 3.71
N GLY A 334 16.41 24.92 3.34
CA GLY A 334 16.36 26.30 3.84
C GLY A 334 16.94 26.50 5.25
N VAL A 335 17.36 25.42 5.93
CA VAL A 335 17.97 25.47 7.27
C VAL A 335 19.45 25.14 7.22
N ASN A 336 19.84 23.97 6.71
CA ASN A 336 21.24 23.50 6.70
C ASN A 336 21.70 23.00 5.32
N GLY A 337 20.83 23.09 4.32
CA GLY A 337 21.08 22.63 2.96
C GLY A 337 19.83 22.73 2.10
N LEU A 338 19.86 22.10 0.94
CA LEU A 338 18.74 21.98 0.00
C LEU A 338 18.68 20.57 -0.57
N VAL A 339 17.47 20.17 -0.99
CA VAL A 339 17.22 18.91 -1.67
C VAL A 339 16.76 19.20 -3.09
N PHE A 340 17.28 18.47 -4.07
CA PHE A 340 16.87 18.53 -5.47
C PHE A 340 16.41 17.14 -5.95
N ALA A 341 15.63 17.09 -7.04
CA ALA A 341 15.13 15.83 -7.59
C ALA A 341 16.28 14.98 -8.16
N THR A 342 16.29 13.68 -7.85
CA THR A 342 17.34 12.76 -8.30
C THR A 342 17.44 12.74 -9.83
N GLY A 343 18.66 12.90 -10.35
CA GLY A 343 18.95 12.93 -11.78
C GLY A 343 18.61 14.25 -12.48
N ASP A 344 17.99 15.21 -11.79
CA ASP A 344 17.51 16.46 -12.38
C ASP A 344 18.57 17.57 -12.32
N ALA A 345 19.26 17.75 -13.44
CA ALA A 345 20.28 18.78 -13.59
C ALA A 345 19.71 20.21 -13.52
N ALA A 346 18.48 20.42 -14.02
CA ALA A 346 17.86 21.75 -14.05
C ALA A 346 17.47 22.20 -12.64
N ASP A 347 16.89 21.31 -11.83
CA ASP A 347 16.58 21.60 -10.43
C ASP A 347 17.85 21.82 -9.61
N LEU A 348 18.90 21.00 -9.78
CA LEU A 348 20.20 21.24 -9.15
C LEU A 348 20.78 22.61 -9.53
N ALA A 349 20.73 22.98 -10.81
CA ALA A 349 21.19 24.29 -11.28
C ALA A 349 20.40 25.44 -10.62
N ALA A 350 19.09 25.31 -10.47
CA ALA A 350 18.26 26.30 -9.78
C ALA A 350 18.68 26.47 -8.31
N GLN A 351 18.95 25.38 -7.59
CA GLN A 351 19.44 25.44 -6.20
C GLN A 351 20.84 26.06 -6.11
N MET A 352 21.76 25.68 -7.01
CA MET A 352 23.10 26.26 -7.08
C MET A 352 23.05 27.77 -7.37
N ARG A 353 22.22 28.18 -8.34
CA ARG A 353 22.00 29.59 -8.70
C ARG A 353 21.53 30.41 -7.51
N ARG A 354 20.59 29.88 -6.72
CA ARG A 354 20.11 30.53 -5.50
C ARG A 354 21.23 30.75 -4.48
N LEU A 355 22.08 29.74 -4.26
CA LEU A 355 23.25 29.87 -3.38
C LEU A 355 24.29 30.87 -3.88
N ILE A 356 24.43 31.03 -5.20
CA ILE A 356 25.33 32.01 -5.80
C ILE A 356 24.80 33.44 -5.60
N LEU A 357 23.53 33.66 -5.94
CA LEU A 357 22.91 34.99 -5.98
C LEU A 357 22.43 35.52 -4.63
N GLU A 358 22.19 34.66 -3.63
CA GLU A 358 21.68 35.05 -2.32
C GLU A 358 22.72 34.77 -1.19
N PRO A 359 23.74 35.64 -0.99
CA PRO A 359 24.75 35.44 0.05
C PRO A 359 24.17 35.29 1.46
N GLN A 360 23.16 36.08 1.80
CA GLN A 360 22.49 36.00 3.11
C GLN A 360 21.77 34.66 3.31
N PHE A 361 21.21 34.09 2.24
CA PHE A 361 20.58 32.78 2.32
C PHE A 361 21.63 31.70 2.58
N ARG A 362 22.75 31.74 1.84
CA ARG A 362 23.89 30.85 2.07
C ARG A 362 24.43 30.96 3.49
N GLU A 363 24.56 32.18 4.05
CA GLU A 363 24.96 32.40 5.44
C GLU A 363 24.02 31.76 6.45
N ARG A 364 22.70 31.85 6.22
CA ARG A 364 21.71 31.16 7.06
C ARG A 364 21.90 29.64 7.00
N LEU A 365 22.16 29.08 5.82
CA LEU A 365 22.41 27.64 5.67
C LEU A 365 23.69 27.19 6.38
N THR A 366 24.76 27.97 6.28
CA THR A 366 26.01 27.71 7.01
C THR A 366 25.79 27.72 8.53
N ALA A 367 25.05 28.70 9.04
CA ALA A 367 24.71 28.78 10.46
C ALA A 367 23.86 27.57 10.90
N GLY A 368 22.86 27.19 10.11
CA GLY A 368 22.03 26.02 10.42
C GLY A 368 22.80 24.69 10.30
N ALA A 369 23.72 24.55 9.35
CA ALA A 369 24.63 23.41 9.27
C ALA A 369 25.48 23.30 10.54
N ALA A 370 26.08 24.41 10.97
CA ALA A 370 26.92 24.48 12.17
C ALA A 370 26.16 24.22 13.49
N ALA A 371 24.83 24.34 13.48
CA ALA A 371 23.93 24.03 14.59
C ALA A 371 23.25 22.66 14.48
N THR A 372 23.50 21.92 13.39
CA THR A 372 22.86 20.62 13.16
C THR A 372 23.50 19.56 14.06
N PRO A 373 22.74 18.89 14.94
CA PRO A 373 23.27 17.78 15.71
C PRO A 373 23.53 16.59 14.79
N VAL A 374 24.75 16.05 14.86
CA VAL A 374 25.16 14.86 14.11
C VAL A 374 25.46 13.71 15.07
N PRO A 375 25.11 12.46 14.73
CA PRO A 375 25.51 11.30 15.53
C PRO A 375 27.04 11.17 15.59
N THR A 376 27.59 11.06 16.79
CA THR A 376 29.03 10.87 17.01
C THR A 376 29.35 9.39 17.17
N LEU A 377 30.62 9.02 16.99
CA LEU A 377 31.07 7.66 17.27
C LEU A 377 30.72 7.20 18.69
N ALA A 378 30.86 8.08 19.69
CA ALA A 378 30.49 7.77 21.07
C ALA A 378 29.00 7.40 21.20
N THR A 379 28.10 8.18 20.59
CA THR A 379 26.66 7.89 20.63
C THR A 379 26.31 6.58 19.94
N GLN A 380 26.99 6.24 18.84
CA GLN A 380 26.79 4.97 18.14
C GLN A 380 27.23 3.79 19.02
N LEU A 381 28.40 3.90 19.66
CA LEU A 381 28.94 2.85 20.53
C LEU A 381 28.05 2.60 21.76
N ASP A 382 27.48 3.65 22.36
CA ASP A 382 26.54 3.51 23.48
C ASP A 382 25.31 2.67 23.09
N GLN A 383 24.79 2.93 21.89
CA GLN A 383 23.66 2.17 21.33
C GLN A 383 24.07 0.73 21.01
N LEU A 384 25.23 0.51 20.39
CA LEU A 384 25.73 -0.84 20.08
C LEU A 384 25.98 -1.67 21.33
N GLU A 385 26.56 -1.10 22.39
CA GLU A 385 26.75 -1.78 23.66
C GLU A 385 25.43 -2.16 24.33
N HIS A 386 24.40 -1.33 24.20
CA HIS A 386 23.05 -1.69 24.63
C HIS A 386 22.51 -2.88 23.83
N VAL A 387 22.57 -2.80 22.50
CA VAL A 387 22.14 -3.89 21.60
C VAL A 387 22.87 -5.20 21.92
N TYR A 388 24.19 -5.16 22.10
CA TYR A 388 24.98 -6.36 22.40
C TYR A 388 24.61 -6.99 23.75
N ARG A 389 24.37 -6.16 24.78
CA ARG A 389 23.90 -6.67 26.08
C ARG A 389 22.53 -7.31 25.95
N ASP A 390 21.63 -6.68 25.21
CA ASP A 390 20.25 -7.14 25.05
C ASP A 390 20.18 -8.46 24.29
N VAL A 391 20.88 -8.60 23.16
CA VAL A 391 20.89 -9.86 22.40
C VAL A 391 21.55 -11.00 23.16
N ARG A 392 22.60 -10.71 23.94
CA ARG A 392 23.26 -11.69 24.80
C ARG A 392 22.37 -12.12 25.96
N ALA A 393 21.67 -11.17 26.59
CA ALA A 393 20.72 -11.47 27.66
C ALA A 393 19.56 -12.32 27.13
N ALA A 394 18.99 -11.97 25.97
CA ALA A 394 17.91 -12.75 25.35
C ALA A 394 18.35 -14.18 25.02
N ALA A 395 19.57 -14.37 24.48
CA ALA A 395 20.14 -15.69 24.19
C ALA A 395 20.35 -16.55 25.45
N ALA A 396 20.65 -15.93 26.60
CA ALA A 396 20.81 -16.63 27.87
C ALA A 396 19.48 -17.11 28.50
N HIS A 397 18.34 -16.57 28.06
CA HIS A 397 17.02 -16.82 28.64
C HIS A 397 16.12 -17.73 27.79
N ASP A 398 16.64 -18.39 26.75
CA ASP A 398 15.83 -19.17 25.80
C ASP A 398 15.29 -20.49 26.41
N ARG A 399 14.25 -20.37 27.24
CA ARG A 399 13.17 -21.36 27.46
C ARG A 399 12.01 -21.00 26.53
N PRO A 400 11.23 -21.99 26.06
CA PRO A 400 10.16 -21.77 25.08
C PRO A 400 9.16 -20.73 25.58
N ARG A 401 8.93 -19.69 24.76
CA ARG A 401 7.91 -18.66 24.99
C ARG A 401 6.58 -19.30 25.38
N SER A 402 6.01 -18.82 26.49
CA SER A 402 4.75 -19.28 27.06
C SER A 402 3.62 -19.34 26.04
N ALA A 403 2.72 -20.30 26.22
CA ALA A 403 1.48 -20.54 25.46
C ALA A 403 0.82 -19.26 24.89
N VAL A 404 1.23 -18.90 23.68
CA VAL A 404 0.51 -17.95 22.82
C VAL A 404 -0.66 -18.72 22.23
N SER A 405 -1.85 -18.12 22.17
CA SER A 405 -2.97 -18.63 21.40
C SER A 405 -2.49 -19.11 20.02
N PRO A 406 -3.02 -20.21 19.47
CA PRO A 406 -2.58 -20.70 18.16
C PRO A 406 -2.65 -19.56 17.14
N PRO A 407 -1.61 -19.38 16.30
CA PRO A 407 -1.54 -18.25 15.37
C PRO A 407 -2.77 -18.24 14.44
N LEU A 408 -3.20 -17.06 14.01
CA LEU A 408 -4.28 -16.91 13.04
C LEU A 408 -3.91 -17.64 11.74
N ARG A 409 -4.74 -18.58 11.27
CA ARG A 409 -4.45 -19.40 10.09
C ARG A 409 -5.32 -19.06 8.90
N ARG A 410 -6.60 -18.76 9.14
CA ARG A 410 -7.56 -18.47 8.06
C ARG A 410 -8.53 -17.36 8.40
N VAL A 411 -8.67 -16.39 7.49
CA VAL A 411 -9.65 -15.28 7.59
C VAL A 411 -10.65 -15.39 6.44
N LEU A 412 -11.93 -15.30 6.75
CA LEU A 412 -13.00 -15.19 5.75
C LEU A 412 -13.41 -13.72 5.61
N PHE A 413 -13.34 -13.18 4.39
CA PHE A 413 -13.91 -11.89 4.06
C PHE A 413 -15.27 -12.10 3.41
N VAL A 414 -16.29 -11.39 3.90
CA VAL A 414 -17.63 -11.36 3.32
C VAL A 414 -17.91 -9.93 2.88
N SER A 415 -18.04 -9.67 1.58
CA SER A 415 -18.28 -8.33 1.06
C SER A 415 -19.75 -8.10 0.73
N GLY A 416 -20.28 -6.94 1.10
CA GLY A 416 -21.60 -6.47 0.69
C GLY A 416 -21.62 -5.44 -0.42
N ILE A 417 -20.47 -5.25 -1.07
CA ILE A 417 -20.28 -4.33 -2.17
C ILE A 417 -19.11 -4.80 -3.05
N ASP A 418 -19.13 -4.44 -4.32
CA ASP A 418 -17.99 -4.62 -5.25
C ASP A 418 -17.27 -3.29 -5.53
N GLY A 419 -16.36 -3.26 -6.50
CA GLY A 419 -15.65 -2.07 -6.96
C GLY A 419 -14.54 -1.63 -6.01
N ALA A 420 -14.35 -0.31 -5.93
CA ALA A 420 -13.26 0.29 -5.16
C ALA A 420 -13.26 -0.15 -3.67
N PRO A 421 -14.38 -0.14 -2.93
CA PRO A 421 -14.39 -0.59 -1.53
C PRO A 421 -14.02 -2.07 -1.35
N PHE A 422 -14.43 -2.96 -2.27
CA PHE A 422 -14.00 -4.36 -2.28
C PHE A 422 -12.48 -4.48 -2.42
N ARG A 423 -11.90 -3.72 -3.35
CA ARG A 423 -10.44 -3.69 -3.58
C ARG A 423 -9.67 -3.35 -2.30
N TYR A 424 -9.97 -2.22 -1.65
CA TYR A 424 -9.18 -1.77 -0.50
C TYR A 424 -9.49 -2.48 0.82
N ARG A 425 -10.74 -2.93 1.03
CA ARG A 425 -11.19 -3.52 2.30
C ARG A 425 -11.28 -5.04 2.29
N VAL A 426 -11.13 -5.66 1.13
CA VAL A 426 -11.08 -7.12 0.98
C VAL A 426 -9.79 -7.54 0.28
N THR A 427 -9.61 -7.20 -1.00
CA THR A 427 -8.47 -7.71 -1.79
C THR A 427 -7.11 -7.32 -1.21
N HIS A 428 -6.91 -6.06 -0.83
CA HIS A 428 -5.62 -5.62 -0.28
C HIS A 428 -5.34 -6.18 1.11
N LEU A 429 -6.37 -6.31 1.96
CA LEU A 429 -6.20 -6.95 3.27
C LEU A 429 -5.85 -8.44 3.11
N ARG A 430 -6.37 -9.11 2.08
CA ARG A 430 -5.98 -10.49 1.73
C ARG A 430 -4.55 -10.58 1.23
N ASP A 431 -4.11 -9.63 0.40
CA ASP A 431 -2.71 -9.52 -0.02
C ASP A 431 -1.79 -9.39 1.19
N GLN A 432 -2.12 -8.50 2.13
CA GLN A 432 -1.39 -8.33 3.40
C GLN A 432 -1.28 -9.64 4.18
N LEU A 433 -2.40 -10.34 4.42
CA LEU A 433 -2.41 -11.64 5.12
C LEU A 433 -1.56 -12.70 4.41
N ARG A 434 -1.62 -12.74 3.08
CA ARG A 434 -0.84 -13.68 2.26
C ARG A 434 0.67 -13.47 2.42
N THR A 435 1.15 -12.24 2.59
CA THR A 435 2.57 -11.96 2.85
C THR A 435 3.10 -12.58 4.16
N ARG A 436 2.20 -12.96 5.07
CA ARG A 436 2.51 -13.60 6.35
C ARG A 436 2.07 -15.07 6.41
N GLY A 437 1.70 -15.65 5.27
CA GLY A 437 1.29 -17.05 5.16
C GLY A 437 -0.08 -17.35 5.78
N VAL A 438 -0.91 -16.33 6.05
CA VAL A 438 -2.28 -16.52 6.55
C VAL A 438 -3.21 -16.72 5.35
N ALA A 439 -3.91 -17.85 5.33
CA ALA A 439 -4.86 -18.15 4.27
C ALA A 439 -6.08 -17.21 4.36
N SER A 440 -6.64 -16.83 3.23
CA SER A 440 -7.87 -16.04 3.22
C SER A 440 -8.78 -16.38 2.04
N ASP A 441 -10.07 -16.33 2.30
CA ASP A 441 -11.12 -16.47 1.29
C ASP A 441 -11.96 -15.19 1.24
N ALA A 442 -12.55 -14.88 0.09
CA ALA A 442 -13.48 -13.77 -0.10
C ALA A 442 -14.76 -14.26 -0.73
N ARG A 443 -15.90 -13.87 -0.15
CA ARG A 443 -17.23 -14.26 -0.59
C ARG A 443 -18.09 -13.02 -0.69
N TYR A 444 -18.97 -12.98 -1.68
CA TYR A 444 -20.05 -12.01 -1.68
C TYR A 444 -21.07 -12.41 -0.60
N TYR A 445 -21.70 -11.48 0.09
CA TYR A 445 -22.54 -11.73 1.28
C TYR A 445 -23.77 -12.62 1.05
N THR A 446 -24.03 -12.93 -0.21
CA THR A 446 -25.14 -13.75 -0.70
C THR A 446 -24.69 -15.15 -1.07
N ASP A 447 -23.39 -15.43 -1.10
CA ASP A 447 -22.83 -16.71 -1.53
C ASP A 447 -23.34 -17.85 -0.62
N PRO A 448 -23.98 -18.90 -1.18
CA PRO A 448 -24.59 -19.96 -0.39
C PRO A 448 -23.55 -20.82 0.35
N ALA A 449 -22.26 -20.72 -0.01
CA ALA A 449 -21.16 -21.42 0.64
C ALA A 449 -20.67 -20.73 1.93
N ILE A 450 -21.18 -19.54 2.28
CA ILE A 450 -20.77 -18.80 3.50
C ILE A 450 -20.85 -19.66 4.77
N PRO A 451 -21.95 -20.37 5.08
CA PRO A 451 -22.02 -21.27 6.25
C PRO A 451 -20.86 -22.26 6.34
N ALA A 452 -20.52 -22.92 5.22
CA ALA A 452 -19.40 -23.86 5.18
C ALA A 452 -18.05 -23.16 5.36
N ALA A 453 -17.87 -21.97 4.78
CA ALA A 453 -16.65 -21.18 4.91
C ALA A 453 -16.44 -20.65 6.34
N ILE A 454 -17.51 -20.26 7.05
CA ILE A 454 -17.50 -19.83 8.45
C ILE A 454 -16.91 -20.91 9.35
N ALA A 455 -17.27 -22.18 9.14
CA ALA A 455 -16.77 -23.29 9.95
C ALA A 455 -15.24 -23.45 9.88
N ALA A 456 -14.66 -23.14 8.71
CA ALA A 456 -13.23 -23.29 8.43
C ALA A 456 -12.38 -22.06 8.78
N ALA A 457 -13.01 -20.92 9.10
CA ALA A 457 -12.33 -19.64 9.37
C ALA A 457 -12.06 -19.43 10.86
N ASP A 458 -10.99 -18.69 11.19
CA ASP A 458 -10.68 -18.29 12.55
C ASP A 458 -11.32 -16.94 12.92
N VAL A 459 -11.47 -16.05 11.94
CA VAL A 459 -12.09 -14.71 12.05
C VAL A 459 -12.85 -14.42 10.75
N ILE A 460 -13.99 -13.75 10.86
CA ILE A 460 -14.84 -13.35 9.73
C ILE A 460 -14.89 -11.82 9.69
N VAL A 461 -14.42 -11.24 8.58
CA VAL A 461 -14.47 -9.80 8.32
C VAL A 461 -15.62 -9.52 7.36
N VAL A 462 -16.65 -8.80 7.84
CA VAL A 462 -17.84 -8.45 7.06
C VAL A 462 -17.70 -7.00 6.56
N SER A 463 -17.34 -6.85 5.29
CA SER A 463 -17.05 -5.55 4.68
C SER A 463 -18.29 -4.95 4.04
N ARG A 464 -18.81 -3.84 4.58
CA ARG A 464 -20.03 -3.16 4.11
C ARG A 464 -21.14 -4.15 3.76
N VAL A 465 -21.48 -5.06 4.69
CA VAL A 465 -22.57 -6.02 4.51
C VAL A 465 -23.88 -5.46 5.07
N PRO A 466 -24.90 -5.18 4.24
CA PRO A 466 -26.20 -4.72 4.74
C PRO A 466 -26.96 -5.87 5.41
N MET A 467 -27.58 -5.61 6.56
CA MET A 467 -28.40 -6.58 7.28
C MET A 467 -29.57 -7.06 6.42
N SER A 468 -29.84 -8.35 6.51
CA SER A 468 -31.00 -8.99 5.88
C SER A 468 -31.32 -10.31 6.60
N PRO A 469 -32.47 -10.96 6.34
CA PRO A 469 -32.80 -12.24 6.97
C PRO A 469 -31.72 -13.31 6.76
N TYR A 470 -31.19 -13.43 5.54
CA TYR A 470 -30.10 -14.37 5.24
C TYR A 470 -28.80 -14.00 5.98
N VAL A 471 -28.45 -12.71 6.02
CA VAL A 471 -27.28 -12.23 6.76
C VAL A 471 -27.41 -12.48 8.27
N ALA A 472 -28.57 -12.19 8.85
CA ALA A 472 -28.84 -12.46 10.26
C ALA A 472 -28.65 -13.94 10.62
N GLN A 473 -29.01 -14.85 9.70
CA GLN A 473 -28.88 -16.28 9.89
C GLN A 473 -27.41 -16.72 9.97
N TRP A 474 -26.58 -16.43 8.97
CA TRP A 474 -25.18 -16.88 9.01
C TRP A 474 -24.35 -16.12 10.05
N LEU A 475 -24.74 -14.88 10.43
CA LEU A 475 -24.18 -14.20 11.60
C LEU A 475 -24.49 -14.95 12.90
N ALA A 476 -25.70 -15.49 13.04
CA ALA A 476 -26.06 -16.32 14.21
C ALA A 476 -25.27 -17.63 14.23
N GLU A 477 -25.03 -18.25 13.07
CA GLU A 477 -24.20 -19.45 12.94
C GLU A 477 -22.74 -19.20 13.30
N ALA A 478 -22.15 -18.11 12.81
CA ALA A 478 -20.80 -17.69 13.20
C ALA A 478 -20.66 -17.53 14.72
N ARG A 479 -21.65 -16.92 15.38
CA ARG A 479 -21.69 -16.81 16.85
C ARG A 479 -21.84 -18.16 17.55
N ALA A 480 -22.70 -19.05 17.04
CA ALA A 480 -22.85 -20.39 17.58
C ALA A 480 -21.52 -21.19 17.53
N LEU A 481 -20.76 -21.01 16.45
CA LEU A 481 -19.42 -21.57 16.26
C LEU A 481 -18.31 -20.79 16.98
N ARG A 482 -18.67 -19.72 17.72
CA ARG A 482 -17.74 -18.82 18.42
C ARG A 482 -16.66 -18.23 17.51
N ARG A 483 -17.02 -17.93 16.26
CA ARG A 483 -16.16 -17.24 15.30
C ARG A 483 -16.31 -15.73 15.48
N PRO A 484 -15.23 -14.99 15.76
CA PRO A 484 -15.27 -13.54 15.87
C PRO A 484 -15.76 -12.90 14.57
N LEU A 485 -16.75 -12.01 14.69
CA LEU A 485 -17.34 -11.23 13.61
C LEU A 485 -16.81 -9.79 13.68
N VAL A 486 -16.23 -9.30 12.59
CA VAL A 486 -15.62 -7.97 12.51
C VAL A 486 -16.26 -7.18 11.38
N PHE A 487 -16.98 -6.10 11.70
CA PHE A 487 -17.50 -5.22 10.65
C PHE A 487 -16.39 -4.31 10.12
N SER A 488 -16.24 -4.21 8.80
CA SER A 488 -15.24 -3.37 8.13
C SER A 488 -15.92 -2.43 7.15
N CYS A 489 -15.45 -1.18 7.09
CA CYS A 489 -15.79 -0.25 6.02
C CYS A 489 -14.77 0.88 5.95
N ASP A 490 -14.80 1.63 4.86
CA ASP A 490 -13.93 2.76 4.55
C ASP A 490 -14.65 4.12 4.57
N ASP A 491 -15.97 4.12 4.45
CA ASP A 491 -16.84 5.31 4.48
C ASP A 491 -17.80 5.25 5.68
N LEU A 492 -18.29 6.43 6.11
CA LEU A 492 -19.29 6.54 7.16
C LEU A 492 -20.70 6.19 6.65
N VAL A 493 -20.94 4.89 6.45
CA VAL A 493 -22.15 4.35 5.79
C VAL A 493 -23.11 3.67 6.75
N PHE A 494 -22.92 3.83 8.05
CA PHE A 494 -23.77 3.28 9.10
C PHE A 494 -24.36 4.36 10.01
N ASP A 495 -24.21 5.64 9.62
CA ASP A 495 -24.74 6.80 10.32
C ASP A 495 -25.39 7.76 9.31
N ALA A 496 -26.71 7.62 9.13
CA ALA A 496 -27.44 8.41 8.14
C ALA A 496 -27.48 9.90 8.49
N ALA A 497 -27.41 10.23 9.79
CA ALA A 497 -27.43 11.60 10.28
C ALA A 497 -26.12 12.34 9.99
N ALA A 498 -25.02 11.61 9.76
CA ALA A 498 -23.74 12.20 9.42
C ALA A 498 -23.61 12.60 7.94
N THR A 499 -24.53 12.17 7.07
CA THR A 499 -24.50 12.54 5.64
C THR A 499 -24.94 14.00 5.47
N PRO A 500 -24.18 14.87 4.78
CA PRO A 500 -24.54 16.27 4.59
C PRO A 500 -25.90 16.44 3.89
N GLU A 501 -26.75 17.35 4.38
CA GLU A 501 -28.07 17.61 3.80
C GLU A 501 -27.98 18.06 2.34
N ASP A 502 -27.01 18.91 2.01
CA ASP A 502 -26.77 19.37 0.63
C ASP A 502 -26.40 18.22 -0.31
N ALA A 503 -25.70 17.20 0.20
CA ALA A 503 -25.36 16.01 -0.57
C ALA A 503 -26.61 15.15 -0.81
N LEU A 504 -27.47 15.01 0.21
CA LEU A 504 -28.77 14.33 0.07
C LEU A 504 -29.74 15.10 -0.86
N ALA A 505 -29.60 16.42 -0.95
CA ALA A 505 -30.40 17.27 -1.84
C ALA A 505 -30.11 17.02 -3.33
N LEU A 506 -28.95 16.42 -3.66
CA LEU A 506 -28.62 15.99 -5.02
C LEU A 506 -29.35 14.70 -5.44
N LEU A 507 -29.96 13.98 -4.49
CA LEU A 507 -30.66 12.72 -4.70
C LEU A 507 -32.18 12.94 -4.80
N SER A 508 -32.86 12.13 -5.61
CA SER A 508 -34.33 12.07 -5.63
C SER A 508 -34.89 11.57 -4.29
N ASP A 509 -36.19 11.77 -4.05
CA ASP A 509 -36.83 11.35 -2.80
C ASP A 509 -36.71 9.84 -2.57
N ASP A 510 -36.90 9.03 -3.62
CA ASP A 510 -36.73 7.58 -3.58
C ASP A 510 -35.28 7.18 -3.28
N GLN A 511 -34.30 7.84 -3.91
CA GLN A 511 -32.87 7.59 -3.67
C GLN A 511 -32.47 7.95 -2.23
N ARG A 512 -33.04 9.03 -1.68
CA ARG A 512 -32.81 9.47 -0.30
C ARG A 512 -33.40 8.49 0.71
N ALA A 513 -34.62 8.02 0.48
CA ALA A 513 -35.25 6.99 1.31
C ALA A 513 -34.44 5.68 1.26
N GLY A 514 -34.02 5.26 0.06
CA GLY A 514 -33.16 4.11 -0.16
C GLY A 514 -31.81 4.21 0.57
N TRP A 515 -31.14 5.37 0.51
CA TRP A 515 -29.89 5.63 1.24
C TRP A 515 -30.05 5.46 2.75
N ARG A 516 -31.10 6.05 3.34
CA ARG A 516 -31.39 5.93 4.78
C ARG A 516 -31.62 4.48 5.18
N ALA A 517 -32.47 3.77 4.44
CA ALA A 517 -32.76 2.36 4.68
C ALA A 517 -31.50 1.48 4.60
N TYR A 518 -30.64 1.69 3.59
CA TYR A 518 -29.37 0.94 3.48
C TYR A 518 -28.40 1.26 4.62
N THR A 519 -28.30 2.52 5.00
CA THR A 519 -27.43 2.97 6.10
C THR A 519 -27.83 2.32 7.43
N GLU A 520 -29.12 2.24 7.71
CA GLU A 520 -29.65 1.56 8.90
C GLU A 520 -29.35 0.05 8.89
N ARG A 521 -29.40 -0.58 7.71
CA ARG A 521 -29.03 -2.00 7.55
C ARG A 521 -27.55 -2.23 7.79
N TYR A 522 -26.66 -1.33 7.36
CA TYR A 522 -25.25 -1.39 7.73
C TYR A 522 -25.04 -1.24 9.24
N ALA A 523 -25.74 -0.29 9.85
CA ALA A 523 -25.70 -0.09 11.30
C ALA A 523 -26.19 -1.33 12.07
N ALA A 524 -27.21 -2.02 11.57
CA ALA A 524 -27.69 -3.27 12.15
C ALA A 524 -26.64 -4.40 12.07
N THR A 525 -25.94 -4.56 10.95
CA THR A 525 -24.82 -5.51 10.84
C THR A 525 -23.66 -5.13 11.75
N LEU A 526 -23.29 -3.85 11.82
CA LEU A 526 -22.26 -3.37 12.73
C LEU A 526 -22.57 -3.74 14.18
N ARG A 527 -23.79 -3.47 14.65
CA ARG A 527 -24.25 -3.85 16.00
C ARG A 527 -24.25 -5.36 16.23
N ALA A 528 -24.37 -6.15 15.16
CA ALA A 528 -24.28 -7.60 15.23
C ALA A 528 -22.83 -8.14 15.24
N CYS A 529 -21.82 -7.31 15.03
CA CYS A 529 -20.41 -7.74 15.05
C CYS A 529 -19.76 -7.50 16.42
N ASP A 530 -18.69 -8.23 16.71
CA ASP A 530 -17.95 -8.14 17.98
C ASP A 530 -16.99 -6.96 18.05
N ALA A 531 -16.58 -6.48 16.87
CA ALA A 531 -15.62 -5.40 16.69
C ALA A 531 -15.83 -4.68 15.35
N PHE A 532 -15.20 -3.51 15.24
CA PHE A 532 -15.15 -2.70 14.04
C PHE A 532 -13.70 -2.54 13.57
N LEU A 533 -13.50 -2.56 12.25
CA LEU A 533 -12.20 -2.37 11.62
C LEU A 533 -12.34 -1.24 10.58
N GLY A 534 -12.00 -0.03 11.01
CA GLY A 534 -12.16 1.20 10.23
C GLY A 534 -10.87 1.67 9.57
N SER A 535 -10.98 2.40 8.47
CA SER A 535 -9.85 2.99 7.74
C SER A 535 -9.24 4.23 8.42
N THR A 536 -10.01 4.95 9.25
CA THR A 536 -9.60 6.23 9.86
C THR A 536 -10.06 6.37 11.31
N GLU A 537 -9.40 7.25 12.07
CA GLU A 537 -9.77 7.56 13.45
C GLU A 537 -11.20 8.10 13.57
N PRO A 538 -11.67 9.07 12.74
CA PRO A 538 -13.04 9.56 12.83
C PRO A 538 -14.09 8.49 12.53
N LEU A 539 -13.79 7.56 11.62
CA LEU A 539 -14.68 6.44 11.31
C LEU A 539 -14.79 5.45 12.47
N VAL A 540 -13.66 5.13 13.11
CA VAL A 540 -13.65 4.31 14.34
C VAL A 540 -14.38 5.00 15.49
N ALA A 541 -14.23 6.32 15.63
CA ALA A 541 -14.97 7.09 16.63
C ALA A 541 -16.48 7.08 16.37
N ALA A 542 -16.90 7.11 15.10
CA ALA A 542 -18.32 6.96 14.73
C ALA A 542 -18.86 5.56 15.07
N ALA A 543 -18.09 4.51 14.79
CA ALA A 543 -18.48 3.15 15.19
C ALA A 543 -18.58 3.00 16.72
N ALA A 544 -17.70 3.68 17.47
CA ALA A 544 -17.78 3.72 18.93
C ALA A 544 -19.07 4.38 19.44
N ARG A 545 -19.53 5.47 18.81
CA ARG A 545 -20.84 6.07 19.10
C ARG A 545 -22.01 5.13 18.77
N ALA A 546 -21.84 4.29 17.75
CA ALA A 546 -22.81 3.25 17.41
C ALA A 546 -22.72 1.99 18.30
N GLY A 547 -21.85 1.99 19.33
CA GLY A 547 -21.72 0.91 20.31
C GLY A 547 -20.68 -0.17 19.97
N ALA A 548 -19.90 0.00 18.90
CA ALA A 548 -18.89 -0.97 18.47
C ALA A 548 -17.47 -0.58 18.91
N ARG A 549 -16.69 -1.53 19.41
CA ARG A 549 -15.26 -1.30 19.68
C ARG A 549 -14.47 -1.39 18.39
N GLY A 550 -13.84 -0.30 17.99
CA GLY A 550 -13.12 -0.23 16.71
C GLY A 550 -11.60 -0.19 16.84
N VAL A 551 -10.92 -0.72 15.83
CA VAL A 551 -9.47 -0.58 15.60
C VAL A 551 -9.26 0.09 14.25
N VAL A 552 -8.30 1.01 14.18
CA VAL A 552 -7.90 1.64 12.92
C VAL A 552 -6.94 0.71 12.19
N VAL A 553 -7.34 0.29 10.98
CA VAL A 553 -6.47 -0.35 10.00
C VAL A 553 -6.67 0.40 8.69
N ARG A 554 -5.68 1.25 8.39
CA ARG A 554 -5.69 2.14 7.22
C ARG A 554 -5.70 1.35 5.93
N ASN A 555 -6.16 2.00 4.86
CA ASN A 555 -6.05 1.42 3.52
C ASN A 555 -4.58 1.38 3.11
N GLY A 556 -4.19 0.31 2.42
CA GLY A 556 -2.87 0.15 1.81
C GLY A 556 -3.02 -0.16 0.33
N LEU A 557 -1.88 -0.16 -0.38
CA LEU A 557 -1.79 -0.52 -1.79
C LEU A 557 -1.76 -2.06 -1.94
N GLY A 558 -2.35 -2.56 -3.02
CA GLY A 558 -2.27 -3.96 -3.41
C GLY A 558 -0.96 -4.30 -4.12
N VAL A 559 -0.62 -5.60 -4.20
CA VAL A 559 0.58 -6.05 -4.94
C VAL A 559 0.49 -5.67 -6.42
N ALA A 560 -0.70 -5.81 -7.01
CA ALA A 560 -0.93 -5.46 -8.41
C ALA A 560 -0.81 -3.94 -8.68
N GLU A 561 -1.23 -3.11 -7.73
CA GLU A 561 -1.16 -1.65 -7.82
C GLU A 561 0.27 -1.13 -7.83
N LEU A 562 1.09 -1.62 -6.90
CA LEU A 562 2.51 -1.27 -6.88
C LEU A 562 3.22 -1.68 -8.17
N ALA A 563 2.89 -2.87 -8.69
CA ALA A 563 3.47 -3.35 -9.95
C ALA A 563 3.06 -2.51 -11.17
N VAL A 564 1.78 -2.16 -11.29
CA VAL A 564 1.30 -1.29 -12.38
C VAL A 564 1.90 0.11 -12.26
N ALA A 565 1.97 0.65 -11.06
CA ALA A 565 2.55 1.96 -10.81
C ALA A 565 4.04 2.04 -11.17
N GLU A 566 4.83 1.02 -10.81
CA GLU A 566 6.26 1.01 -11.14
C GLU A 566 6.49 0.92 -12.66
N ASN A 567 5.74 0.07 -13.36
CA ASN A 567 5.81 -0.01 -14.83
C ASN A 567 5.44 1.32 -15.49
N ALA A 568 4.40 1.98 -14.99
CA ALA A 568 3.96 3.27 -15.51
C ALA A 568 5.00 4.38 -15.24
N ARG A 569 5.64 4.40 -14.07
CA ARG A 569 6.75 5.29 -13.75
C ARG A 569 7.94 5.10 -14.68
N HIS A 570 8.32 3.85 -14.93
CA HIS A 570 9.38 3.50 -15.89
C HIS A 570 9.06 4.06 -17.29
N ALA A 571 7.81 3.89 -17.75
CA ALA A 571 7.38 4.41 -19.06
C ALA A 571 7.33 5.95 -19.11
N ALA A 572 6.89 6.59 -18.02
CA ALA A 572 6.83 8.05 -17.92
C ALA A 572 8.22 8.70 -17.89
N ALA A 573 9.20 8.07 -17.25
CA ALA A 573 10.58 8.56 -17.18
C ALA A 573 11.30 8.60 -18.56
N ALA A 574 10.78 7.89 -19.56
CA ALA A 574 11.31 7.90 -20.92
C ALA A 574 10.76 9.05 -21.80
N ARG A 575 9.83 9.87 -21.29
CA ARG A 575 9.20 10.96 -22.05
C ARG A 575 9.97 12.26 -21.90
N ASP A 576 9.97 13.08 -22.95
CA ASP A 576 10.53 14.43 -22.93
C ASP A 576 9.63 15.37 -22.09
N PRO A 577 10.14 15.96 -20.99
CA PRO A 577 9.37 16.82 -20.11
C PRO A 577 9.19 18.25 -20.64
N ASP A 578 9.94 18.70 -21.66
CA ASP A 578 10.02 20.12 -22.04
C ASP A 578 8.92 20.61 -22.99
N ASP A 579 8.08 19.71 -23.55
CA ASP A 579 7.09 20.07 -24.59
C ASP A 579 5.62 19.78 -24.21
N ALA A 580 5.35 19.33 -22.97
CA ALA A 580 4.00 18.95 -22.54
C ALA A 580 3.31 20.01 -21.66
N ALA A 581 2.02 20.21 -21.89
CA ALA A 581 1.14 20.96 -21.00
C ALA A 581 1.09 20.34 -19.58
N VAL A 582 1.14 21.14 -18.53
CA VAL A 582 1.05 20.65 -17.14
C VAL A 582 -0.39 20.20 -16.86
N ARG A 583 -0.60 18.90 -16.58
CA ARG A 583 -1.93 18.34 -16.32
C ARG A 583 -2.23 18.26 -14.83
N VAL A 584 -3.26 19.00 -14.40
CA VAL A 584 -3.86 18.87 -13.06
C VAL A 584 -5.09 17.98 -13.19
N ALA A 585 -5.26 16.96 -12.34
CA ALA A 585 -6.39 16.04 -12.46
C ALA A 585 -7.22 15.89 -11.19
N TYR A 586 -8.53 15.75 -11.37
CA TYR A 586 -9.45 15.26 -10.34
C TYR A 586 -10.23 14.05 -10.85
N LEU A 587 -10.02 12.91 -10.20
CA LEU A 587 -10.64 11.65 -10.56
C LEU A 587 -11.78 11.36 -9.58
N SER A 588 -12.93 11.93 -9.92
CA SER A 588 -14.03 12.23 -9.00
C SER A 588 -14.99 11.07 -8.69
N GLY A 589 -14.93 9.93 -9.39
CA GLY A 589 -15.92 8.87 -9.14
C GLY A 589 -17.37 9.33 -9.42
N THR A 590 -18.23 9.30 -8.39
CA THR A 590 -19.70 9.52 -8.47
C THR A 590 -20.12 11.00 -8.35
N ILE A 591 -21.39 11.31 -8.66
CA ILE A 591 -21.96 12.68 -8.66
C ILE A 591 -21.93 13.37 -7.28
N MET A 592 -21.82 12.60 -6.19
CA MET A 592 -21.77 13.13 -4.82
C MET A 592 -20.51 13.96 -4.54
N HIS A 593 -19.53 13.93 -5.45
CA HIS A 593 -18.30 14.70 -5.36
C HIS A 593 -18.38 16.11 -5.98
N ASP A 594 -19.52 16.51 -6.56
CA ASP A 594 -19.72 17.88 -7.06
C ASP A 594 -19.48 18.93 -5.95
N LEU A 595 -19.92 18.66 -4.72
CA LEU A 595 -19.72 19.54 -3.56
C LEU A 595 -18.24 19.60 -3.14
N ASP A 596 -17.54 18.47 -3.15
CA ASP A 596 -16.11 18.42 -2.86
C ASP A 596 -15.32 19.25 -3.91
N PHE A 597 -15.68 19.13 -5.19
CA PHE A 597 -15.00 19.85 -6.28
C PHE A 597 -15.27 21.35 -6.27
N ALA A 598 -16.47 21.79 -5.87
CA ALA A 598 -16.80 23.21 -5.77
C ALA A 598 -15.84 23.99 -4.85
N LEU A 599 -15.22 23.33 -3.86
CA LEU A 599 -14.22 23.93 -2.96
C LEU A 599 -12.97 24.42 -3.69
N VAL A 600 -12.59 23.75 -4.77
CA VAL A 600 -11.34 24.00 -5.51
C VAL A 600 -11.59 24.69 -6.86
N GLU A 601 -12.84 24.73 -7.32
CA GLU A 601 -13.20 25.29 -8.63
C GLU A 601 -12.72 26.75 -8.85
N PRO A 602 -12.90 27.70 -7.92
CA PRO A 602 -12.42 29.08 -8.11
C PRO A 602 -10.90 29.17 -8.26
N ALA A 603 -10.17 28.37 -7.48
CA ALA A 603 -8.71 28.31 -7.53
C ALA A 603 -8.21 27.73 -8.86
N LEU A 604 -8.89 26.71 -9.39
CA LEU A 604 -8.57 26.13 -10.71
C LEU A 604 -8.86 27.11 -11.84
N ALA A 605 -9.97 27.86 -11.76
CA ALA A 605 -10.27 28.89 -12.73
C ALA A 605 -9.15 29.94 -12.76
N ALA A 606 -8.74 30.47 -11.60
CA ALA A 606 -7.63 31.43 -11.52
C ALA A 606 -6.31 30.85 -12.08
N LEU A 607 -5.95 29.63 -11.69
CA LEU A 607 -4.77 28.91 -12.17
C LEU A 607 -4.74 28.79 -13.70
N LEU A 608 -5.86 28.40 -14.33
CA LEU A 608 -5.94 28.19 -15.77
C LEU A 608 -5.86 29.50 -16.58
N HIS A 609 -6.29 30.63 -15.99
CA HIS A 609 -6.10 31.97 -16.57
C HIS A 609 -4.63 32.41 -16.48
N GLU A 610 -3.98 32.21 -15.32
CA GLU A 610 -2.60 32.64 -15.07
C GLU A 610 -1.56 31.79 -15.80
N HIS A 611 -1.86 30.50 -16.02
CA HIS A 611 -0.94 29.54 -16.64
C HIS A 611 -1.52 28.96 -17.94
N PRO A 612 -1.25 29.57 -19.12
CA PRO A 612 -1.81 29.16 -20.41
C PRO A 612 -1.44 27.73 -20.88
N ARG A 613 -0.40 27.14 -20.30
CA ARG A 613 0.04 25.77 -20.61
C ARG A 613 -0.58 24.70 -19.70
N THR A 614 -1.38 25.07 -18.70
CA THR A 614 -1.99 24.10 -17.78
C THR A 614 -3.27 23.48 -18.37
N ARG A 615 -3.54 22.20 -18.14
CA ARG A 615 -4.81 21.55 -18.54
C ARG A 615 -5.43 20.91 -17.31
N LEU A 616 -6.76 20.86 -17.28
CA LEU A 616 -7.51 20.20 -16.22
C LEU A 616 -8.10 18.89 -16.77
N LEU A 617 -7.76 17.77 -16.17
CA LEU A 617 -8.34 16.46 -16.48
C LEU A 617 -9.39 16.08 -15.43
N LEU A 618 -10.62 15.85 -15.86
CA LEU A 618 -11.72 15.40 -15.02
C LEU A 618 -12.16 14.00 -15.43
N VAL A 619 -12.17 13.07 -14.48
CA VAL A 619 -12.59 11.68 -14.71
C VAL A 619 -13.81 11.36 -13.86
N GLY A 620 -14.84 10.76 -14.47
CA GLY A 620 -16.07 10.34 -13.80
C GLY A 620 -17.26 11.26 -14.05
N TYR A 621 -18.26 11.21 -13.16
CA TYR A 621 -19.58 11.84 -13.35
C TYR A 621 -19.67 13.27 -12.81
N LEU A 622 -18.57 14.02 -12.87
CA LEU A 622 -18.44 15.36 -12.28
C LEU A 622 -19.03 16.46 -13.15
N ARG A 623 -19.83 17.33 -12.54
CA ARG A 623 -20.28 18.58 -13.16
C ARG A 623 -19.38 19.74 -12.70
N THR A 624 -19.04 20.62 -13.63
CA THR A 624 -18.33 21.88 -13.30
C THR A 624 -19.33 23.01 -13.16
N GLY A 625 -19.08 23.92 -12.23
CA GLY A 625 -19.83 25.15 -12.08
C GLY A 625 -19.48 26.22 -13.14
N PRO A 626 -20.04 27.44 -12.97
CA PRO A 626 -19.90 28.52 -13.94
C PRO A 626 -18.49 29.11 -14.03
N ALA A 627 -17.66 28.97 -12.98
CA ALA A 627 -16.32 29.56 -12.96
C ALA A 627 -15.39 28.94 -14.02
N LEU A 628 -15.64 27.68 -14.39
CA LEU A 628 -14.89 26.95 -15.41
C LEU A 628 -15.55 26.97 -16.80
N ALA A 629 -16.73 27.57 -16.97
CA ALA A 629 -17.49 27.50 -18.21
C ALA A 629 -16.75 28.12 -19.41
N SER A 630 -16.13 29.29 -19.24
CA SER A 630 -15.32 29.97 -20.28
C SER A 630 -14.01 29.23 -20.59
N LEU A 631 -13.59 28.32 -19.71
CA LEU A 631 -12.34 27.56 -19.81
C LEU A 631 -12.56 26.13 -20.30
N SER A 632 -13.74 25.77 -20.79
CA SER A 632 -14.09 24.41 -21.24
C SER A 632 -13.08 23.82 -22.25
N HIS A 633 -12.51 24.63 -23.13
CA HIS A 633 -11.45 24.23 -24.08
C HIS A 633 -10.10 23.83 -23.43
N ARG A 634 -9.93 24.08 -22.13
CA ARG A 634 -8.78 23.70 -21.30
C ARG A 634 -9.06 22.47 -20.42
N ILE A 635 -10.29 21.93 -20.49
CA ILE A 635 -10.76 20.86 -19.62
C ILE A 635 -10.96 19.59 -20.45
N GLU A 636 -10.17 18.58 -20.15
CA GLU A 636 -10.28 17.23 -20.70
C GLU A 636 -11.23 16.42 -19.81
N ARG A 637 -12.17 15.69 -20.42
CA ARG A 637 -13.17 14.90 -19.68
C ARG A 637 -13.12 13.46 -20.14
N LEU A 638 -12.95 12.55 -19.19
CA LEU A 638 -13.03 11.12 -19.42
C LEU A 638 -14.20 10.51 -18.62
N PRO A 639 -14.84 9.44 -19.15
CA PRO A 639 -15.88 8.74 -18.42
C PRO A 639 -15.31 8.07 -17.16
N PHE A 640 -16.18 7.46 -16.35
CA PHE A 640 -15.75 6.57 -15.29
C PHE A 640 -14.85 5.45 -15.85
N LEU A 641 -13.72 5.17 -15.19
CA LEU A 641 -12.70 4.25 -15.68
C LEU A 641 -12.58 3.01 -14.80
N SER A 642 -12.26 1.88 -15.44
CA SER A 642 -11.77 0.70 -14.72
C SER A 642 -10.41 0.98 -14.08
N TRP A 643 -10.08 0.23 -13.04
CA TRP A 643 -8.85 0.44 -12.28
C TRP A 643 -7.54 0.39 -13.10
N PRO A 644 -7.32 -0.57 -14.03
CA PRO A 644 -6.10 -0.56 -14.84
C PRO A 644 -5.98 0.70 -15.71
N ARG A 645 -7.11 1.14 -16.28
CA ARG A 645 -7.19 2.38 -17.07
C ARG A 645 -7.03 3.62 -16.21
N LEU A 646 -7.49 3.59 -14.97
CA LEU A 646 -7.32 4.64 -13.98
C LEU A 646 -5.82 4.90 -13.75
N PHE A 647 -5.04 3.86 -13.42
CA PHE A 647 -3.59 4.00 -13.20
C PHE A 647 -2.84 4.44 -14.45
N ALA A 648 -3.20 3.91 -15.63
CA ALA A 648 -2.61 4.35 -16.90
C ALA A 648 -2.90 5.83 -17.19
N THR A 649 -4.12 6.30 -16.87
CA THR A 649 -4.50 7.71 -17.02
C THR A 649 -3.80 8.59 -16.01
N LEU A 650 -3.73 8.18 -14.73
CA LEU A 650 -3.00 8.92 -13.70
C LEU A 650 -1.53 9.07 -14.05
N ALA A 651 -0.89 8.07 -14.68
CA ALA A 651 0.52 8.17 -15.08
C ALA A 651 0.85 9.33 -16.03
N ASP A 652 -0.16 9.92 -16.68
CA ASP A 652 -0.03 11.07 -17.57
C ASP A 652 -0.33 12.42 -16.86
N VAL A 653 -0.56 12.41 -15.55
CA VAL A 653 -0.92 13.56 -14.72
C VAL A 653 0.30 14.10 -13.96
N ASP A 654 0.39 15.43 -13.84
CA ASP A 654 1.47 16.12 -13.12
C ASP A 654 1.12 16.47 -11.67
N VAL A 655 -0.16 16.77 -11.40
CA VAL A 655 -0.66 17.12 -10.07
C VAL A 655 -2.02 16.49 -9.84
N ASN A 656 -2.15 15.73 -8.75
CA ASN A 656 -3.41 15.13 -8.33
C ASN A 656 -4.16 16.05 -7.35
N LEU A 657 -5.49 16.09 -7.48
CA LEU A 657 -6.38 16.81 -6.59
C LEU A 657 -7.13 15.83 -5.67
N ALA A 658 -7.21 16.17 -4.39
CA ALA A 658 -8.03 15.44 -3.43
C ALA A 658 -8.82 16.37 -2.50
N PRO A 659 -9.73 17.22 -3.03
CA PRO A 659 -10.62 18.02 -2.21
C PRO A 659 -11.66 17.13 -1.51
N LEU A 660 -11.96 17.52 -0.27
CA LEU A 660 -13.01 16.96 0.57
C LEU A 660 -13.61 18.07 1.45
N GLY A 661 -14.92 18.00 1.69
CA GLY A 661 -15.65 18.81 2.65
C GLY A 661 -15.14 18.69 4.09
N ALA A 662 -15.53 19.65 4.94
CA ALA A 662 -15.17 19.70 6.36
C ALA A 662 -16.18 18.99 7.28
N ASP A 663 -17.21 18.36 6.72
CA ASP A 663 -18.26 17.67 7.45
C ASP A 663 -17.80 16.32 8.04
N ALA A 664 -18.61 15.75 8.93
CA ALA A 664 -18.28 14.51 9.63
C ALA A 664 -18.10 13.30 8.68
N PHE A 665 -18.88 13.24 7.60
CA PHE A 665 -18.80 12.17 6.61
C PHE A 665 -17.51 12.28 5.79
N SER A 666 -17.20 13.47 5.26
CA SER A 666 -15.98 13.73 4.50
C SER A 666 -14.72 13.56 5.33
N ASN A 667 -14.75 13.94 6.61
CA ASN A 667 -13.60 13.75 7.51
C ASN A 667 -13.36 12.28 7.91
N ALA A 668 -14.36 11.40 7.72
CA ALA A 668 -14.23 9.95 7.94
C ALA A 668 -13.66 9.20 6.72
N LYS A 669 -13.68 9.81 5.52
CA LYS A 669 -13.10 9.24 4.29
C LYS A 669 -11.59 9.02 4.42
N SER A 670 -11.08 8.08 3.63
CA SER A 670 -9.66 7.69 3.62
C SER A 670 -8.83 8.40 2.54
N GLU A 671 -7.52 8.22 2.65
CA GLU A 671 -6.46 8.81 1.83
C GLU A 671 -6.22 8.11 0.48
N VAL A 672 -7.12 7.24 0.03
CA VAL A 672 -6.95 6.41 -1.19
C VAL A 672 -6.51 7.19 -2.42
N LYS A 673 -7.13 8.35 -2.69
CA LYS A 673 -6.76 9.19 -3.84
C LYS A 673 -5.31 9.68 -3.78
N TYR A 674 -4.80 9.92 -2.57
CA TYR A 674 -3.38 10.23 -2.38
C TYR A 674 -2.52 8.99 -2.57
N LEU A 675 -2.90 7.83 -2.03
CA LEU A 675 -2.13 6.58 -2.16
C LEU A 675 -1.92 6.18 -3.62
N GLU A 676 -2.97 6.22 -4.45
CA GLU A 676 -2.89 5.86 -5.88
C GLU A 676 -1.98 6.81 -6.66
N ALA A 677 -2.12 8.13 -6.46
CA ALA A 677 -1.28 9.13 -7.11
C ALA A 677 0.18 9.07 -6.63
N ALA A 678 0.38 8.94 -5.32
CA ALA A 678 1.70 8.80 -4.71
C ALA A 678 2.42 7.55 -5.23
N ALA A 679 1.71 6.42 -5.41
CA ALA A 679 2.30 5.22 -5.99
C ALA A 679 2.92 5.48 -7.37
N LEU A 680 2.36 6.40 -8.16
CA LEU A 680 2.87 6.82 -9.46
C LEU A 680 3.92 7.94 -9.40
N GLY A 681 4.26 8.43 -8.21
CA GLY A 681 5.17 9.57 -8.05
C GLY A 681 4.54 10.93 -8.36
N ILE A 682 3.22 11.06 -8.18
CA ILE A 682 2.48 12.29 -8.50
C ILE A 682 2.16 13.03 -7.19
N PRO A 683 2.59 14.30 -7.04
CA PRO A 683 2.25 15.08 -5.86
C PRO A 683 0.74 15.36 -5.81
N THR A 684 0.18 15.33 -4.61
CA THR A 684 -1.23 15.64 -4.38
C THR A 684 -1.38 16.97 -3.62
N VAL A 685 -2.34 17.79 -4.03
CA VAL A 685 -2.90 18.87 -3.21
C VAL A 685 -4.25 18.39 -2.65
N ALA A 686 -4.38 18.34 -1.33
CA ALA A 686 -5.55 17.78 -0.66
C ALA A 686 -6.17 18.71 0.38
N SER A 687 -7.48 18.54 0.64
CA SER A 687 -8.13 19.14 1.80
C SER A 687 -7.50 18.60 3.10
N PRO A 688 -7.43 19.36 4.20
CA PRO A 688 -6.72 18.93 5.39
C PRO A 688 -7.61 18.12 6.34
N THR A 689 -8.22 17.05 5.83
CA THR A 689 -9.01 16.08 6.61
C THR A 689 -8.10 15.22 7.50
N SER A 690 -8.68 14.46 8.44
CA SER A 690 -7.94 13.56 9.32
C SER A 690 -7.04 12.59 8.54
N ALA A 691 -7.56 11.99 7.46
CA ALA A 691 -6.82 11.05 6.64
C ALA A 691 -5.65 11.73 5.88
N PHE A 692 -5.88 12.89 5.27
CA PHE A 692 -4.83 13.58 4.53
C PHE A 692 -3.78 14.23 5.43
N ARG A 693 -4.13 14.70 6.64
CA ARG A 693 -3.13 15.15 7.63
C ARG A 693 -2.25 14.03 8.14
N HIS A 694 -2.75 12.79 8.15
CA HIS A 694 -1.95 11.62 8.45
C HIS A 694 -1.00 11.28 7.30
N ALA A 695 -1.51 11.24 6.07
CA ALA A 695 -0.76 10.79 4.90
C ALA A 695 0.20 11.85 4.33
N ILE A 696 -0.14 13.14 4.45
CA ILE A 696 0.59 14.27 3.85
C ILE A 696 1.24 15.14 4.92
N ARG A 697 2.57 15.15 4.88
CA ARG A 697 3.42 16.15 5.54
C ARG A 697 3.57 17.33 4.59
N HIS A 698 2.85 18.42 4.87
CA HIS A 698 2.79 19.61 4.03
C HIS A 698 4.20 20.10 3.63
N GLY A 699 4.44 20.21 2.32
CA GLY A 699 5.72 20.65 1.75
C GLY A 699 6.82 19.60 1.71
N ALA A 700 6.56 18.37 2.18
CA ALA A 700 7.53 17.27 2.16
C ALA A 700 7.14 16.13 1.19
N ASN A 701 5.88 15.69 1.19
CA ASN A 701 5.37 14.63 0.30
C ASN A 701 4.01 14.98 -0.35
N GLY A 702 3.60 16.24 -0.26
CA GLY A 702 2.35 16.76 -0.80
C GLY A 702 2.00 18.11 -0.19
N LEU A 703 0.89 18.70 -0.63
CA LEU A 703 0.41 19.99 -0.12
C LEU A 703 -1.01 19.83 0.45
N LEU A 704 -1.30 20.65 1.45
CA LEU A 704 -2.58 20.71 2.14
C LEU A 704 -3.13 22.12 1.96
N ALA A 705 -4.39 22.22 1.54
CA ALA A 705 -5.05 23.49 1.25
C ALA A 705 -6.50 23.46 1.75
N ALA A 706 -6.93 24.52 2.44
CA ALA A 706 -8.23 24.58 3.11
C ALA A 706 -9.19 25.60 2.48
N THR A 707 -8.65 26.66 1.89
CA THR A 707 -9.38 27.80 1.32
C THR A 707 -8.99 28.00 -0.14
N ALA A 708 -9.85 28.66 -0.93
CA ALA A 708 -9.57 28.93 -2.35
C ALA A 708 -8.17 29.56 -2.56
N ASP A 709 -7.77 30.52 -1.72
CA ASP A 709 -6.45 31.16 -1.80
C ASP A 709 -5.31 30.17 -1.54
N THR A 710 -5.44 29.31 -0.52
CA THR A 710 -4.41 28.29 -0.24
C THR A 710 -4.36 27.20 -1.31
N TRP A 711 -5.50 26.88 -1.94
CA TRP A 711 -5.55 25.96 -3.08
C TRP A 711 -4.85 26.56 -4.28
N HIS A 712 -5.16 27.80 -4.62
CA HIS A 712 -4.51 28.53 -5.71
C HIS A 712 -3.00 28.63 -5.50
N ALA A 713 -2.56 29.09 -4.32
CA ALA A 713 -1.14 29.20 -3.99
C ALA A 713 -0.40 27.85 -4.11
N ALA A 714 -0.99 26.76 -3.59
CA ALA A 714 -0.41 25.43 -3.67
C ALA A 714 -0.29 24.93 -5.12
N LEU A 715 -1.34 25.12 -5.93
CA LEU A 715 -1.36 24.70 -7.32
C LEU A 715 -0.40 25.52 -8.18
N THR A 716 -0.40 26.85 -8.02
CA THR A 716 0.52 27.77 -8.71
C THR A 716 1.97 27.42 -8.40
N THR A 717 2.28 27.11 -7.13
CA THR A 717 3.63 26.70 -6.72
C THR A 717 4.07 25.44 -7.45
N LEU A 718 3.20 24.41 -7.56
CA LEU A 718 3.54 23.18 -8.28
C LEU A 718 3.64 23.41 -9.78
N VAL A 719 2.70 24.13 -10.39
CA VAL A 719 2.73 24.43 -11.83
C VAL A 719 4.00 25.21 -12.22
N ALA A 720 4.46 26.14 -11.36
CA ALA A 720 5.61 26.98 -11.62
C ALA A 720 6.97 26.31 -11.36
N ASP A 721 7.06 25.32 -10.47
CA ASP A 721 8.32 24.66 -10.08
C ASP A 721 8.28 23.14 -10.39
N PRO A 722 8.75 22.73 -11.59
CA PRO A 722 8.84 21.32 -11.98
C PRO A 722 9.76 20.49 -11.07
N GLY A 723 10.83 21.08 -10.54
CA GLY A 723 11.75 20.42 -9.62
C GLY A 723 11.04 20.07 -8.31
N LEU A 724 10.30 21.03 -7.74
CA LEU A 724 9.48 20.79 -6.56
C LEU A 724 8.40 19.73 -6.81
N ARG A 725 7.71 19.76 -7.96
CA ARG A 725 6.74 18.71 -8.31
C ARG A 725 7.38 17.33 -8.26
N ARG A 726 8.53 17.15 -8.92
CA ARG A 726 9.26 15.87 -8.94
C ARG A 726 9.69 15.45 -7.55
N ARG A 727 10.24 16.35 -6.73
CA ARG A 727 10.65 16.05 -5.34
C ARG A 727 9.48 15.58 -4.49
N LEU A 728 8.37 16.33 -4.49
CA LEU A 728 7.20 15.96 -3.69
C LEU A 728 6.58 14.64 -4.18
N GLY A 729 6.54 14.42 -5.49
CA GLY A 729 6.10 13.16 -6.09
C GLY A 729 6.97 11.97 -5.71
N ASN A 730 8.30 12.11 -5.81
CA ASN A 730 9.27 11.08 -5.40
C ASN A 730 9.17 10.77 -3.91
N ALA A 731 9.03 11.80 -3.07
CA ALA A 731 8.86 11.64 -1.63
C ALA A 731 7.53 10.95 -1.29
N ALA A 732 6.43 11.30 -1.97
CA ALA A 732 5.14 10.63 -1.83
C ALA A 732 5.23 9.15 -2.19
N HIS A 733 5.84 8.84 -3.33
CA HIS A 733 6.06 7.47 -3.79
C HIS A 733 6.87 6.64 -2.80
N ALA A 734 8.01 7.17 -2.34
CA ALA A 734 8.83 6.48 -1.36
C ALA A 734 8.05 6.23 -0.06
N ASP A 735 7.32 7.22 0.45
CA ASP A 735 6.51 7.12 1.66
C ASP A 735 5.44 6.02 1.55
N VAL A 736 4.69 5.96 0.44
CA VAL A 736 3.67 4.91 0.26
C VAL A 736 4.26 3.52 0.02
N CYS A 737 5.37 3.41 -0.71
CA CYS A 737 6.07 2.12 -0.87
C CYS A 737 6.61 1.59 0.47
N LEU A 738 7.06 2.47 1.35
CA LEU A 738 7.61 2.12 2.66
C LEU A 738 6.54 1.80 3.71
N HIS A 739 5.40 2.49 3.65
CA HIS A 739 4.44 2.47 4.74
C HIS A 739 3.07 1.92 4.37
N ALA A 740 2.68 1.95 3.10
CA ALA A 740 1.39 1.49 2.61
C ALA A 740 1.47 0.21 1.77
N SER A 741 2.65 -0.40 1.63
CA SER A 741 2.80 -1.70 0.97
C SER A 741 2.10 -2.84 1.74
N PRO A 742 1.75 -3.95 1.06
CA PRO A 742 1.14 -5.11 1.71
C PRO A 742 1.95 -5.63 2.90
N GLU A 743 3.26 -5.77 2.75
CA GLU A 743 4.15 -6.27 3.81
C GLU A 743 4.23 -5.32 5.00
N ALA A 744 4.24 -4.00 4.76
CA ALA A 744 4.31 -2.99 5.82
C ALA A 744 3.00 -2.91 6.63
N GLN A 745 1.85 -3.19 6.00
CA GLN A 745 0.53 -3.15 6.64
C GLN A 745 0.14 -4.48 7.30
N ALA A 746 0.72 -5.60 6.86
CA ALA A 746 0.33 -6.94 7.30
C ALA A 746 0.40 -7.13 8.82
N ASP A 747 1.46 -6.69 9.48
CA ASP A 747 1.63 -6.90 10.93
C ASP A 747 0.60 -6.10 11.75
N ARG A 748 0.19 -4.92 11.27
CA ARG A 748 -0.87 -4.12 11.91
C ARG A 748 -2.22 -4.81 11.77
N LEU A 749 -2.53 -5.33 10.58
CA LEU A 749 -3.76 -6.09 10.34
C LEU A 749 -3.80 -7.35 11.22
N LEU A 750 -2.71 -8.12 11.24
CA LEU A 750 -2.63 -9.34 12.06
C LEU A 750 -2.80 -9.04 13.54
N ALA A 751 -2.10 -8.03 14.07
CA ALA A 751 -2.24 -7.62 15.46
C ALA A 751 -3.68 -7.20 15.81
N ALA A 752 -4.35 -6.48 14.90
CA ALA A 752 -5.75 -6.09 15.08
C ALA A 752 -6.68 -7.32 15.12
N LEU A 753 -6.55 -8.23 14.16
CA LEU A 753 -7.39 -9.43 14.08
C LEU A 753 -7.12 -10.39 15.26
N ASP A 754 -5.87 -10.56 15.67
CA ASP A 754 -5.50 -11.38 16.82
C ASP A 754 -6.00 -10.78 18.13
N GLY A 755 -5.89 -9.46 18.30
CA GLY A 755 -6.42 -8.75 19.46
C GLY A 755 -7.94 -8.91 19.57
N ILE A 756 -8.66 -8.76 18.46
CA ILE A 756 -10.11 -8.98 18.40
C ILE A 756 -10.45 -10.44 18.74
N ARG A 757 -9.77 -11.41 18.13
CA ARG A 757 -9.97 -12.84 18.36
C ARG A 757 -9.76 -13.22 19.83
N ALA A 758 -8.70 -12.71 20.45
CA ALA A 758 -8.41 -12.93 21.86
C ALA A 758 -9.50 -12.32 22.77
N ALA A 759 -9.92 -11.08 22.50
CA ALA A 759 -10.96 -10.40 23.26
C ALA A 759 -12.34 -11.07 23.14
N SER A 760 -12.70 -11.57 21.95
CA SER A 760 -13.95 -12.32 21.75
C SER A 760 -13.92 -13.68 22.48
N THR A 761 -12.77 -14.36 22.48
CA THR A 761 -12.59 -15.63 23.23
C THR A 761 -12.70 -15.42 24.74
N ALA A 762 -12.11 -14.35 25.27
CA ALA A 762 -12.19 -14.01 26.70
C ALA A 762 -13.63 -13.73 27.13
N ARG A 763 -14.37 -12.90 26.37
CA ARG A 763 -15.79 -12.59 26.64
C ARG A 763 -16.67 -13.83 26.62
N ALA A 764 -16.46 -14.75 25.67
CA ALA A 764 -17.20 -16.00 25.60
C ALA A 764 -17.03 -16.88 26.86
N ARG A 765 -15.85 -16.85 27.50
CA ARG A 765 -15.56 -17.57 28.77
C ARG A 765 -16.21 -16.92 29.98
N GLU A 766 -16.35 -15.59 29.99
CA GLU A 766 -17.03 -14.87 31.06
C GLU A 766 -18.56 -15.06 30.98
N THR A 767 -19.12 -15.12 29.77
CA THR A 767 -20.56 -15.30 29.56
C THR A 767 -21.06 -16.74 29.71
N SER A 768 -20.19 -17.75 29.80
CA SER A 768 -20.60 -19.16 29.95
C SER A 768 -21.30 -19.50 31.28
N GLY A 769 -21.55 -18.51 32.15
CA GLY A 769 -22.40 -18.63 33.35
C GLY A 769 -23.83 -18.08 33.20
N ARG A 770 -24.24 -17.54 32.04
CA ARG A 770 -25.58 -16.95 31.88
C ARG A 770 -26.06 -17.06 30.43
N ALA A 771 -26.92 -18.04 30.15
CA ALA A 771 -27.60 -18.14 28.86
C ALA A 771 -28.63 -17.00 28.73
N PRO A 772 -28.58 -16.15 27.69
CA PRO A 772 -29.68 -15.25 27.38
C PRO A 772 -30.74 -16.05 26.62
N ALA A 773 -31.95 -16.12 27.17
CA ALA A 773 -33.13 -16.45 26.40
C ALA A 773 -33.53 -15.21 25.59
N THR A 774 -33.55 -15.33 24.27
CA THR A 774 -34.22 -14.34 23.41
C THR A 774 -35.31 -15.05 22.62
N SER A 775 -36.55 -14.80 23.04
CA SER A 775 -37.76 -15.07 22.27
C SER A 775 -37.80 -14.16 21.05
N ALA A 776 -37.76 -14.72 19.85
CA ALA A 776 -38.14 -13.99 18.65
C ALA A 776 -39.67 -13.96 18.58
N SER A 777 -40.29 -12.78 18.74
CA SER A 777 -41.68 -12.59 18.34
C SER A 777 -41.74 -12.55 16.82
N SER A 778 -42.51 -13.46 16.24
CA SER A 778 -43.04 -13.33 14.90
C SER A 778 -44.06 -12.19 14.90
N ASP A 779 -43.82 -11.14 14.13
CA ASP A 779 -44.91 -10.45 13.46
C ASP A 779 -44.40 -9.68 12.25
N THR A 780 -45.28 -9.62 11.27
CA THR A 780 -45.15 -9.20 9.88
C THR A 780 -44.39 -7.88 9.66
N ALA A 781 -43.34 -7.91 8.84
CA ALA A 781 -42.76 -6.71 8.25
C ALA A 781 -42.46 -6.93 6.76
N GLU A 782 -42.89 -5.97 5.97
CA GLU A 782 -42.74 -5.80 4.53
C GLU A 782 -41.28 -5.98 4.09
N VAL A 783 -41.05 -6.79 3.05
CA VAL A 783 -39.70 -7.09 2.57
C VAL A 783 -39.33 -6.18 1.41
N ILE A 784 -38.29 -5.37 1.60
CA ILE A 784 -37.74 -4.48 0.57
C ILE A 784 -36.67 -5.27 -0.20
N GLY A 785 -36.96 -5.55 -1.47
CA GLY A 785 -36.05 -6.17 -2.45
C GLY A 785 -34.82 -5.30 -2.72
N ARG A 786 -33.73 -5.96 -3.16
CA ARG A 786 -32.37 -5.41 -3.10
C ARG A 786 -31.77 -5.16 -4.48
N TYR A 787 -31.09 -4.01 -4.64
CA TYR A 787 -30.23 -3.66 -5.78
C TYR A 787 -28.83 -4.22 -5.54
N ASP A 788 -28.23 -4.91 -6.51
CA ASP A 788 -26.79 -5.13 -6.61
C ASP A 788 -26.34 -5.05 -8.08
N LEU A 789 -25.47 -4.10 -8.39
CA LEU A 789 -24.71 -4.05 -9.64
C LEU A 789 -23.50 -4.96 -9.47
N GLU A 790 -23.53 -6.18 -10.01
CA GLU A 790 -22.32 -7.00 -10.18
C GLU A 790 -21.59 -6.52 -11.45
N PRO A 791 -20.35 -6.01 -11.39
CA PRO A 791 -19.44 -6.07 -12.53
C PRO A 791 -18.87 -7.49 -12.71
N GLU A 792 -18.42 -7.78 -13.94
CA GLU A 792 -18.11 -9.09 -14.54
C GLU A 792 -17.18 -10.07 -13.79
N ASP A 793 -16.59 -9.69 -12.65
CA ASP A 793 -15.49 -10.43 -12.01
C ASP A 793 -15.86 -11.11 -10.66
N ALA A 794 -17.11 -11.02 -10.19
CA ALA A 794 -17.51 -11.54 -8.87
C ALA A 794 -17.59 -13.09 -8.76
N LEU A 795 -17.29 -13.85 -9.82
CA LEU A 795 -17.39 -15.32 -9.80
C LEU A 795 -16.21 -16.02 -10.49
N PRO A 796 -15.27 -16.61 -9.74
CA PRO A 796 -14.48 -17.72 -10.25
C PRO A 796 -15.38 -18.96 -10.30
N GLY A 797 -15.99 -19.21 -11.47
CA GLY A 797 -16.39 -20.58 -11.85
C GLY A 797 -17.88 -20.94 -11.91
N THR A 798 -18.81 -20.01 -12.13
CA THR A 798 -20.21 -20.35 -12.49
C THR A 798 -20.64 -19.68 -13.80
N ILE A 799 -21.56 -20.34 -14.51
CA ILE A 799 -22.06 -19.98 -15.85
C ILE A 799 -22.48 -18.50 -15.86
N GLN A 800 -21.85 -17.68 -16.71
CA GLN A 800 -22.39 -16.36 -16.99
C GLN A 800 -23.67 -16.51 -17.83
N PRO A 801 -24.81 -15.98 -17.36
CA PRO A 801 -25.99 -15.89 -18.20
C PRO A 801 -25.68 -14.94 -19.36
N ALA A 802 -26.19 -15.24 -20.56
CA ALA A 802 -25.98 -14.41 -21.74
C ALA A 802 -27.34 -13.94 -22.24
N ARG A 803 -27.52 -12.63 -22.34
CA ARG A 803 -28.68 -12.06 -23.00
C ARG A 803 -28.68 -12.48 -24.47
N ASP A 804 -29.79 -13.04 -24.93
CA ASP A 804 -30.02 -13.28 -26.35
C ASP A 804 -31.42 -12.79 -26.74
N GLY A 805 -31.73 -12.83 -28.04
CA GLY A 805 -33.01 -12.35 -28.59
C GLY A 805 -34.26 -13.07 -28.08
N SER A 806 -34.14 -14.02 -27.14
CA SER A 806 -35.27 -14.69 -26.47
C SER A 806 -35.59 -14.13 -25.06
N SER A 807 -34.75 -13.27 -24.49
CA SER A 807 -34.98 -12.64 -23.18
C SER A 807 -36.19 -11.69 -23.20
N PRO A 808 -37.25 -11.92 -22.37
CA PRO A 808 -38.48 -11.13 -22.44
C PRO A 808 -38.32 -9.74 -21.82
N ILE A 809 -39.04 -8.77 -22.38
CA ILE A 809 -39.11 -7.39 -21.88
C ILE A 809 -40.16 -7.28 -20.76
N LEU A 810 -39.75 -6.78 -19.59
CA LEU A 810 -40.58 -6.37 -18.45
C LEU A 810 -40.99 -4.89 -18.61
N ALA A 811 -42.06 -4.66 -19.38
CA ALA A 811 -42.70 -3.34 -19.47
C ALA A 811 -43.61 -3.08 -18.24
N PRO A 812 -43.94 -1.81 -17.91
CA PRO A 812 -44.90 -1.49 -16.86
C PRO A 812 -46.19 -2.30 -16.97
N GLY A 813 -46.64 -2.88 -15.85
CA GLY A 813 -47.84 -3.73 -15.78
C GLY A 813 -47.66 -5.16 -16.29
N ARG A 814 -46.46 -5.56 -16.75
CA ARG A 814 -46.15 -6.95 -17.15
C ARG A 814 -45.47 -7.74 -16.05
N ALA A 815 -45.67 -9.06 -16.11
CA ALA A 815 -45.04 -10.01 -15.21
C ALA A 815 -44.36 -11.17 -15.95
N VAL A 816 -43.18 -11.56 -15.46
CA VAL A 816 -42.38 -12.66 -15.99
C VAL A 816 -42.03 -13.63 -14.87
N GLY A 817 -42.28 -14.93 -15.06
CA GLY A 817 -42.07 -15.91 -13.99
C GLY A 817 -41.92 -17.35 -14.47
N GLN A 818 -41.52 -18.23 -13.56
CA GLN A 818 -41.36 -19.65 -13.82
C GLN A 818 -41.60 -20.51 -12.57
N ARG A 819 -41.73 -21.83 -12.78
CA ARG A 819 -41.77 -22.79 -11.67
C ARG A 819 -40.37 -23.27 -11.34
N PHE A 820 -40.16 -23.61 -10.08
CA PHE A 820 -38.98 -24.32 -9.62
C PHE A 820 -39.33 -25.25 -8.46
N ARG A 821 -38.50 -26.28 -8.23
CA ARG A 821 -38.62 -27.17 -7.08
C ARG A 821 -37.58 -26.77 -6.05
N ALA A 822 -37.99 -26.61 -4.80
CA ALA A 822 -37.07 -26.36 -3.70
C ALA A 822 -36.36 -27.66 -3.30
N GLU A 823 -35.04 -27.63 -3.26
CA GLU A 823 -34.20 -28.81 -2.99
C GLU A 823 -34.10 -29.09 -1.49
N MET A 824 -34.07 -28.02 -0.70
CA MET A 824 -33.92 -28.05 0.75
C MET A 824 -35.07 -27.33 1.45
N ASP A 825 -35.15 -27.53 2.77
CA ASP A 825 -36.13 -26.86 3.60
C ASP A 825 -35.74 -25.38 3.84
N ASP A 826 -36.67 -24.58 4.37
CA ASP A 826 -36.47 -23.19 4.75
C ASP A 826 -35.94 -22.29 3.61
N LEU A 827 -36.54 -22.38 2.42
CA LEU A 827 -36.28 -21.44 1.31
C LEU A 827 -36.49 -20.00 1.79
N CYS A 828 -35.49 -19.13 1.62
CA CYS A 828 -35.51 -17.77 2.17
C CYS A 828 -35.04 -16.67 1.21
N ARG A 829 -34.50 -17.03 0.04
CA ARG A 829 -34.10 -16.05 -0.98
C ARG A 829 -34.10 -16.65 -2.38
N ILE A 830 -34.41 -15.81 -3.37
CA ILE A 830 -34.33 -16.10 -4.79
C ILE A 830 -33.61 -14.94 -5.48
N ASP A 831 -32.57 -15.23 -6.26
CA ASP A 831 -31.89 -14.22 -7.09
C ASP A 831 -32.29 -14.40 -8.54
N VAL A 832 -32.46 -13.31 -9.30
CA VAL A 832 -32.79 -13.33 -10.74
C VAL A 832 -31.93 -12.35 -11.50
N CYS A 833 -31.38 -12.77 -12.64
CA CYS A 833 -30.62 -11.88 -13.52
C CYS A 833 -31.55 -11.07 -14.44
N ILE A 834 -31.35 -9.75 -14.50
CA ILE A 834 -32.10 -8.80 -15.33
C ILE A 834 -31.10 -7.83 -16.00
N GLY A 835 -31.30 -7.48 -17.27
CA GLY A 835 -30.43 -6.56 -18.03
C GLY A 835 -31.19 -5.36 -18.61
N SER A 836 -30.50 -4.24 -18.85
CA SER A 836 -31.05 -3.06 -19.53
C SER A 836 -30.24 -2.74 -20.79
N ASP A 837 -30.91 -2.41 -21.91
CA ASP A 837 -30.24 -1.95 -23.15
C ASP A 837 -29.88 -0.46 -23.11
N ASP A 838 -30.56 0.33 -22.28
CA ASP A 838 -30.34 1.76 -22.16
C ASP A 838 -29.76 2.09 -20.79
N ARG A 839 -28.87 3.10 -20.76
CA ARG A 839 -28.25 3.66 -19.54
C ARG A 839 -29.24 4.43 -18.62
N GLY A 840 -30.52 4.08 -18.66
CA GLY A 840 -31.59 4.68 -17.86
C GLY A 840 -31.89 3.91 -16.58
N ASP A 841 -32.70 4.52 -15.71
CA ASP A 841 -33.17 3.88 -14.47
C ASP A 841 -34.25 2.84 -14.79
N ALA A 842 -34.10 1.64 -14.24
CA ALA A 842 -35.14 0.63 -14.24
C ALA A 842 -36.34 1.06 -13.38
N PRO A 843 -37.57 0.71 -13.78
CA PRO A 843 -38.77 0.90 -12.97
C PRO A 843 -38.75 0.04 -11.70
N ALA A 844 -39.63 0.36 -10.75
CA ALA A 844 -39.80 -0.44 -9.54
C ALA A 844 -40.30 -1.86 -9.88
N LEU A 845 -39.66 -2.88 -9.30
CA LEU A 845 -39.96 -4.29 -9.54
C LEU A 845 -40.50 -4.95 -8.29
N THR A 846 -41.46 -5.86 -8.43
CA THR A 846 -42.00 -6.64 -7.32
C THR A 846 -41.84 -8.12 -7.58
N PHE A 847 -41.22 -8.82 -6.65
CA PHE A 847 -40.92 -10.24 -6.69
C PHE A 847 -41.93 -10.99 -5.84
N HIS A 848 -42.46 -12.08 -6.34
CA HIS A 848 -43.47 -12.86 -5.65
C HIS A 848 -43.14 -14.35 -5.68
N VAL A 849 -43.46 -15.03 -4.58
CA VAL A 849 -43.34 -16.48 -4.46
C VAL A 849 -44.66 -17.06 -3.97
N ALA A 850 -45.17 -18.06 -4.69
CA ALA A 850 -46.38 -18.80 -4.33
C ALA A 850 -46.12 -20.31 -4.37
N THR A 851 -46.77 -21.06 -3.48
CA THR A 851 -46.81 -22.52 -3.54
C THR A 851 -47.83 -22.98 -4.57
N ILE A 852 -47.45 -23.95 -5.39
CA ILE A 852 -48.35 -24.59 -6.37
C ILE A 852 -48.39 -26.10 -6.13
N ALA A 853 -49.53 -26.73 -6.40
CA ALA A 853 -49.67 -28.19 -6.29
C ALA A 853 -48.90 -28.91 -7.42
N GLU A 854 -48.28 -30.04 -7.10
CA GLU A 854 -47.50 -30.86 -8.04
C GLU A 854 -48.40 -31.32 -9.21
N GLY A 855 -47.94 -31.14 -10.46
CA GLY A 855 -48.71 -31.50 -11.66
C GLY A 855 -49.83 -30.53 -12.08
N THR A 856 -49.99 -29.39 -11.41
CA THR A 856 -51.02 -28.41 -11.79
C THR A 856 -50.50 -27.46 -12.87
N GLU A 857 -51.12 -27.45 -14.05
CA GLU A 857 -50.93 -26.39 -15.06
C GLU A 857 -51.60 -25.09 -14.59
N VAL A 858 -51.01 -24.40 -13.61
CA VAL A 858 -51.44 -23.07 -13.21
C VAL A 858 -50.66 -22.01 -14.00
N ALA A 859 -51.33 -21.39 -14.95
CA ALA A 859 -51.16 -19.97 -15.23
C ALA A 859 -51.76 -19.19 -14.03
N PRO A 860 -51.03 -18.29 -13.37
CA PRO A 860 -51.58 -17.56 -12.23
C PRO A 860 -52.62 -16.54 -12.69
N SER A 861 -53.91 -16.90 -12.77
CA SER A 861 -54.96 -15.94 -13.15
C SER A 861 -55.12 -14.83 -12.10
N ALA A 862 -56.00 -13.86 -12.35
CA ALA A 862 -56.42 -12.86 -11.34
C ALA A 862 -56.81 -13.47 -9.98
N ALA A 863 -57.11 -14.78 -9.92
CA ALA A 863 -57.33 -15.53 -8.69
C ALA A 863 -56.06 -15.74 -7.83
N THR A 864 -54.86 -15.80 -8.40
CA THR A 864 -53.59 -15.91 -7.64
C THR A 864 -53.22 -14.60 -6.96
N ARG A 865 -53.64 -13.46 -7.53
CA ARG A 865 -53.59 -12.14 -6.87
C ARG A 865 -54.54 -12.06 -5.66
N ALA A 866 -55.63 -12.83 -5.66
CA ALA A 866 -56.62 -12.87 -4.57
C ALA A 866 -56.31 -13.91 -3.47
N ALA A 867 -55.52 -14.96 -3.76
CA ALA A 867 -55.16 -16.02 -2.80
C ALA A 867 -53.96 -15.67 -1.89
N GLY A 868 -53.30 -14.52 -2.14
CA GLY A 868 -52.15 -14.03 -1.38
C GLY A 868 -50.84 -14.68 -1.81
N ALA A 869 -49.86 -13.87 -2.21
CA ALA A 869 -48.48 -14.35 -2.33
C ALA A 869 -48.05 -14.93 -0.99
N LEU A 870 -47.37 -16.09 -0.99
CA LEU A 870 -46.82 -16.63 0.25
C LEU A 870 -45.78 -15.65 0.81
N ARG A 871 -45.00 -15.04 -0.08
CA ARG A 871 -44.04 -13.96 0.20
C ARG A 871 -43.95 -12.99 -0.98
N GLN A 872 -43.67 -11.72 -0.69
CA GLN A 872 -43.43 -10.66 -1.68
C GLN A 872 -42.21 -9.85 -1.26
N ALA A 873 -41.42 -9.38 -2.24
CA ALA A 873 -40.33 -8.43 -2.04
C ALA A 873 -40.38 -7.31 -3.09
N ARG A 874 -40.29 -6.03 -2.69
CA ARG A 874 -40.38 -4.89 -3.63
C ARG A 874 -39.05 -4.14 -3.77
N LEU A 875 -38.60 -3.93 -4.99
CA LEU A 875 -37.42 -3.16 -5.38
C LEU A 875 -37.84 -1.77 -5.90
N ALA A 876 -37.21 -0.71 -5.41
CA ALA A 876 -37.42 0.67 -5.87
C ALA A 876 -36.92 0.88 -7.32
N ALA A 877 -37.16 2.04 -7.94
CA ALA A 877 -36.59 2.38 -9.25
C ALA A 877 -35.11 2.85 -9.14
N GLY A 878 -34.31 2.67 -10.19
CA GLY A 878 -32.87 2.97 -10.16
C GLY A 878 -32.03 2.31 -11.26
N PRO A 879 -30.75 2.66 -11.40
CA PRO A 879 -29.92 2.23 -12.53
C PRO A 879 -29.62 0.73 -12.47
N VAL A 880 -29.71 0.06 -13.62
CA VAL A 880 -29.41 -1.37 -13.78
C VAL A 880 -28.26 -1.54 -14.78
N ALA A 881 -27.24 -2.31 -14.38
CA ALA A 881 -26.11 -2.65 -15.25
C ALA A 881 -26.55 -3.59 -16.38
N GLU A 882 -25.67 -3.77 -17.36
CA GLU A 882 -25.80 -4.84 -18.34
C GLU A 882 -25.72 -6.19 -17.59
N ASP A 883 -26.85 -6.92 -17.53
CA ASP A 883 -27.03 -8.25 -16.91
C ASP A 883 -26.74 -8.36 -15.38
N ALA A 884 -27.47 -7.60 -14.55
CA ALA A 884 -27.36 -7.58 -13.08
C ALA A 884 -28.19 -8.67 -12.35
N TRP A 885 -27.69 -9.23 -11.24
CA TRP A 885 -28.44 -10.14 -10.37
C TRP A 885 -29.23 -9.38 -9.29
N LEU A 886 -30.55 -9.57 -9.26
CA LEU A 886 -31.46 -8.97 -8.28
C LEU A 886 -31.90 -9.99 -7.25
N ALA A 887 -31.78 -9.64 -5.97
CA ALA A 887 -32.08 -10.53 -4.85
C ALA A 887 -33.45 -10.25 -4.23
N ALA A 888 -34.31 -11.26 -4.22
CA ALA A 888 -35.58 -11.30 -3.51
C ALA A 888 -35.45 -12.17 -2.26
N GLU A 889 -35.27 -11.52 -1.11
CA GLU A 889 -35.20 -12.19 0.20
C GLU A 889 -36.60 -12.21 0.84
N PHE A 890 -36.86 -13.17 1.73
CA PHE A 890 -38.12 -13.26 2.48
C PHE A 890 -37.94 -14.12 3.74
N ALA A 891 -38.91 -14.05 4.67
CA ALA A 891 -38.93 -14.93 5.84
C ALA A 891 -38.95 -16.41 5.40
N PRO A 892 -38.11 -17.29 6.00
CA PRO A 892 -37.97 -18.68 5.55
C PRO A 892 -39.31 -19.40 5.41
N ILE A 893 -39.43 -20.18 4.35
CA ILE A 893 -40.59 -21.02 4.05
C ILE A 893 -40.31 -22.42 4.60
N SER A 894 -40.68 -22.68 5.85
CA SER A 894 -40.51 -24.00 6.46
C SER A 894 -41.40 -25.06 5.81
N GLY A 895 -40.91 -26.30 5.79
CA GLY A 895 -41.44 -27.39 4.97
C GLY A 895 -41.29 -27.16 3.45
N SER A 896 -40.34 -26.36 2.96
CA SER A 896 -40.14 -26.14 1.51
C SER A 896 -39.50 -27.31 0.78
N ALA A 897 -38.77 -28.19 1.48
CA ALA A 897 -38.02 -29.28 0.86
C ALA A 897 -38.91 -30.14 -0.05
N GLY A 898 -38.49 -30.32 -1.30
CA GLY A 898 -39.19 -31.12 -2.30
C GLY A 898 -40.47 -30.51 -2.87
N ARG A 899 -40.90 -29.31 -2.43
CA ARG A 899 -42.12 -28.63 -2.92
C ARG A 899 -41.85 -27.81 -4.17
N THR A 900 -42.87 -27.67 -5.00
CA THR A 900 -42.84 -26.84 -6.21
C THR A 900 -43.41 -25.45 -5.92
N PHE A 901 -42.69 -24.42 -6.34
CA PHE A 901 -43.05 -23.01 -6.21
C PHE A 901 -43.21 -22.38 -7.59
N TYR A 902 -44.01 -21.32 -7.66
CA TYR A 902 -44.02 -20.39 -8.77
C TYR A 902 -43.47 -19.06 -8.30
N PHE A 903 -42.47 -18.55 -9.03
CA PHE A 903 -41.85 -17.27 -8.77
C PHE A 903 -42.06 -16.36 -9.99
N TRP A 904 -42.42 -15.09 -9.75
CA TRP A 904 -42.52 -14.10 -10.81
C TRP A 904 -42.04 -12.72 -10.36
N VAL A 905 -41.59 -11.94 -11.33
CA VAL A 905 -41.23 -10.52 -11.21
C VAL A 905 -42.27 -9.70 -11.97
N GLU A 906 -42.82 -8.69 -11.32
CA GLU A 906 -43.80 -7.75 -11.86
C GLU A 906 -43.18 -6.36 -11.92
N CYS A 907 -43.37 -5.67 -13.04
CA CYS A 907 -42.98 -4.27 -13.20
C CYS A 907 -44.15 -3.37 -12.81
N ALA A 908 -43.98 -2.52 -11.79
CA ALA A 908 -45.04 -1.65 -11.32
C ALA A 908 -45.45 -0.62 -12.40
N GLU A 909 -46.74 -0.32 -12.52
CA GLU A 909 -47.20 0.83 -13.33
C GLU A 909 -46.75 2.14 -12.64
N PRO A 910 -45.97 2.99 -13.31
CA PRO A 910 -45.53 4.24 -12.72
C PRO A 910 -46.58 5.35 -12.87
N ASP A 911 -46.57 6.32 -11.95
CA ASP A 911 -47.40 7.53 -12.02
C ASP A 911 -47.07 8.41 -13.26
N SER A 912 -45.94 8.16 -13.94
CA SER A 912 -45.55 8.76 -15.23
C SER A 912 -44.63 7.81 -16.03
N PRO A 913 -44.68 7.79 -17.37
CA PRO A 913 -44.09 6.70 -18.17
C PRO A 913 -42.56 6.63 -17.98
N PRO A 914 -42.00 5.43 -17.70
CA PRO A 914 -40.55 5.27 -17.62
C PRO A 914 -40.00 5.30 -19.04
N ARG A 915 -38.81 5.91 -19.23
CA ARG A 915 -38.15 5.94 -20.54
C ARG A 915 -37.47 4.62 -20.91
N THR A 916 -37.42 3.64 -20.00
CA THR A 916 -36.55 2.46 -20.12
C THR A 916 -37.26 1.19 -19.69
N SER A 917 -37.10 0.12 -20.46
CA SER A 917 -37.60 -1.23 -20.16
C SER A 917 -36.46 -2.15 -19.75
N VAL A 918 -36.69 -3.03 -18.77
CA VAL A 918 -35.71 -4.03 -18.33
C VAL A 918 -36.03 -5.39 -18.98
N THR A 919 -35.04 -6.22 -19.27
CA THR A 919 -35.22 -7.58 -19.80
C THR A 919 -34.84 -8.63 -18.77
N ALA A 920 -35.68 -9.64 -18.58
CA ALA A 920 -35.31 -10.77 -17.73
C ALA A 920 -34.35 -11.69 -18.47
N VAL A 921 -33.16 -11.94 -17.92
CA VAL A 921 -32.10 -12.70 -18.61
C VAL A 921 -32.39 -14.19 -18.54
N THR A 922 -32.19 -14.89 -19.66
CA THR A 922 -32.44 -16.32 -19.82
C THR A 922 -31.14 -17.14 -19.89
N LEU A 923 -31.15 -18.39 -19.43
CA LEU A 923 -29.98 -19.30 -19.52
C LEU A 923 -29.91 -20.00 -20.88
N ARG A 924 -28.72 -20.09 -21.50
CA ARG A 924 -28.48 -20.95 -22.67
C ARG A 924 -28.51 -22.42 -22.27
N THR A 925 -29.29 -23.22 -23.00
CA THR A 925 -29.25 -24.68 -22.89
C THR A 925 -28.01 -25.25 -23.61
N SER A 926 -26.85 -25.21 -22.95
CA SER A 926 -25.71 -26.06 -23.34
C SER A 926 -25.16 -26.80 -22.12
N THR A 927 -25.66 -28.03 -21.93
CA THR A 927 -25.04 -29.16 -21.22
C THR A 927 -24.31 -28.89 -19.89
N HIS A 928 -25.08 -28.93 -18.80
CA HIS A 928 -24.86 -29.61 -17.51
C HIS A 928 -23.45 -29.69 -16.88
N GLY A 929 -23.33 -29.09 -15.68
CA GLY A 929 -22.25 -29.36 -14.72
C GLY A 929 -22.68 -29.09 -13.26
N ARG A 930 -23.24 -30.12 -12.61
CA ARG A 930 -23.45 -30.34 -11.14
C ARG A 930 -24.36 -29.37 -10.34
N GLY A 931 -25.65 -29.71 -10.36
CA GLY A 931 -26.68 -29.56 -9.31
C GLY A 931 -27.44 -28.22 -9.34
N GLU A 932 -28.71 -28.10 -9.72
CA GLU A 932 -29.85 -29.03 -9.88
C GLU A 932 -30.92 -28.38 -10.84
N THR A 933 -31.93 -29.16 -11.25
CA THR A 933 -32.88 -29.09 -12.41
C THR A 933 -33.45 -27.73 -12.95
N PRO A 934 -33.51 -27.53 -14.29
CA PRO A 934 -34.72 -27.01 -14.95
C PRO A 934 -35.23 -27.98 -16.03
N PRO A 935 -36.56 -28.23 -16.14
CA PRO A 935 -37.42 -27.19 -16.70
C PRO A 935 -38.84 -27.09 -16.12
N ALA A 936 -39.28 -25.84 -15.95
CA ALA A 936 -40.62 -25.39 -16.30
C ALA A 936 -40.45 -24.11 -17.12
N GLY A 937 -41.25 -23.93 -18.16
CA GLY A 937 -41.10 -22.82 -19.11
C GLY A 937 -41.19 -21.46 -18.42
N LEU A 938 -40.42 -20.51 -18.93
CA LEU A 938 -40.65 -19.10 -18.68
C LEU A 938 -42.07 -18.74 -19.14
N HIS A 939 -42.77 -17.90 -18.38
CA HIS A 939 -44.06 -17.37 -18.78
C HIS A 939 -44.00 -15.85 -18.78
N LEU A 940 -44.53 -15.25 -19.84
CA LEU A 940 -44.81 -13.82 -19.95
C LEU A 940 -46.32 -13.65 -20.06
N ASP A 941 -46.93 -12.91 -19.14
CA ASP A 941 -48.39 -12.69 -19.12
C ASP A 941 -49.18 -14.00 -19.26
N HIS A 942 -48.76 -15.02 -18.50
CA HIS A 942 -49.34 -16.38 -18.49
C HIS A 942 -49.16 -17.21 -19.77
N ARG A 943 -48.37 -16.75 -20.74
CA ARG A 943 -48.05 -17.49 -21.96
C ARG A 943 -46.67 -18.11 -21.86
N PRO A 944 -46.53 -19.43 -22.11
CA PRO A 944 -45.22 -20.07 -22.10
C PRO A 944 -44.34 -19.52 -23.22
N VAL A 945 -43.08 -19.25 -22.91
CA VAL A 945 -42.02 -18.88 -23.85
C VAL A 945 -40.83 -19.81 -23.64
N ALA A 946 -40.01 -19.98 -24.68
CA ALA A 946 -38.84 -20.86 -24.61
C ALA A 946 -37.75 -20.28 -23.69
N GLY A 947 -37.08 -21.15 -22.94
CA GLY A 947 -36.01 -20.78 -22.01
C GLY A 947 -36.43 -20.78 -20.54
N SER A 948 -35.47 -20.48 -19.67
CA SER A 948 -35.65 -20.33 -18.22
C SER A 948 -34.97 -19.06 -17.76
N LEU A 949 -35.59 -18.34 -16.82
CA LEU A 949 -34.95 -17.26 -16.08
C LEU A 949 -33.63 -17.77 -15.50
N ALA A 950 -32.60 -16.95 -15.60
CA ALA A 950 -31.41 -17.13 -14.82
C ALA A 950 -31.74 -16.75 -13.36
N PHE A 951 -31.95 -17.76 -12.51
CA PHE A 951 -32.26 -17.57 -11.09
C PHE A 951 -31.48 -18.55 -10.18
N ARG A 952 -31.37 -18.22 -8.89
CA ARG A 952 -30.75 -19.05 -7.84
C ARG A 952 -31.66 -19.12 -6.61
N THR A 953 -31.68 -20.23 -5.89
CA THR A 953 -32.46 -20.41 -4.64
C THR A 953 -31.55 -20.60 -3.44
N PHE A 954 -31.97 -20.08 -2.29
CA PHE A 954 -31.19 -20.10 -1.06
C PHE A 954 -32.03 -20.58 0.13
N HIS A 955 -31.44 -21.44 0.95
CA HIS A 955 -32.13 -22.17 2.03
C HIS A 955 -31.44 -21.95 3.38
N ARG A 956 -32.19 -22.05 4.48
CA ARG A 956 -31.62 -22.00 5.82
C ARG A 956 -30.80 -23.26 6.10
N ALA A 957 -29.64 -23.12 6.73
CA ALA A 957 -28.84 -24.25 7.19
C ALA A 957 -29.59 -24.96 8.33
N ALA A 958 -29.81 -26.28 8.19
CA ALA A 958 -30.40 -27.07 9.26
C ALA A 958 -29.53 -26.97 10.53
N PRO A 959 -30.10 -26.74 11.72
CA PRO A 959 -29.34 -26.78 12.96
C PRO A 959 -28.72 -28.18 13.10
N ARG A 960 -27.39 -28.26 13.10
CA ARG A 960 -26.70 -29.54 13.36
C ARG A 960 -27.09 -30.03 14.74
N ALA A 961 -27.77 -31.17 14.79
CA ALA A 961 -27.94 -31.91 16.03
C ALA A 961 -26.56 -32.11 16.65
N ASP A 962 -26.46 -31.83 17.96
CA ASP A 962 -25.25 -31.93 18.74
C ASP A 962 -24.58 -33.29 18.49
N ALA A 963 -23.32 -33.29 18.05
CA ALA A 963 -22.61 -34.52 17.67
C ALA A 963 -22.43 -35.51 18.84
N ARG A 964 -22.87 -35.13 20.05
CA ARG A 964 -22.93 -35.98 21.25
C ARG A 964 -24.17 -36.88 21.33
N SER A 965 -25.24 -36.63 20.56
CA SER A 965 -26.46 -37.45 20.65
C SER A 965 -26.48 -38.67 19.71
N ARG A 966 -25.57 -38.77 18.74
CA ARG A 966 -25.47 -39.94 17.84
C ARG A 966 -24.63 -41.09 18.40
N ALA A 967 -23.77 -40.86 19.38
CA ALA A 967 -22.98 -41.90 20.04
C ALA A 967 -23.74 -42.66 21.15
N ALA A 968 -25.04 -42.41 21.31
CA ALA A 968 -25.89 -43.10 22.29
C ALA A 968 -27.00 -43.94 21.63
N ALA A 969 -27.01 -44.03 20.30
CA ALA A 969 -27.99 -44.82 19.53
C ALA A 969 -27.35 -45.69 18.43
N GLU A 970 -26.03 -45.84 18.45
CA GLU A 970 -25.21 -46.87 17.79
C GLU A 970 -24.31 -47.49 18.85
#